data_AF-A0A318Q0F6-F1
#
_entry.id   AF-A0A318Q0F6-F1
#
_cell.length_a   1.000
_cell.length_b   1.000
_cell.length_c   1.000
_cell.angle_alpha   90.00
_cell.angle_beta   90.00
_cell.angle_gamma   90.00
#
_symmetry.space_group_name_H-M   'P 1'
#
loop_
_entity.id
_entity.type
_entity.pdbx_description
1 polymer ?
#
loop_
_entity_poly.entity_id
_entity_poly.type
_entity_poly.pdbx_seq_one_letter_code
_entity_poly.pdbx_strand_id
1 'polypeptide(L)'
;MNSRVSPCPPAPPATDTPLLAPLLASVGTLPGIGPSVERLIARAARGDRVIDLLFHLPDGLVDRRYRPQLAVAEAGRVCTFHGHVVRIIAPESSRGRKPWRIVVSDGTGQAELVFFSPYQAQRLRMDMQICVSGMLERFGDRLSMPHPDYLVPADQGIMIPLLDPVWPLTGGLFPRHLRTALQGAFARFPALPEWLDPEMVRKRKWPTFEQALRVLHRPSDFPDLMEGDRYTAASERARARLSYDELLAMQIAMARARIDNRDRPGRSIVGTGALRAVALSRFGHEPTTAQTRVLEEIGQDLRAPHRMTRLLQGDVGAGKTLVALMAMLSAVEAGHQAALMAPTEILARQHLATFEKLSPVPVAFLSGSVKGRARRQALEAIRTGAAPLVVGTHALFQDKVEFADLALVVIDEQHRFGVAQRMMLGEKGDRTDVLVMTATPIPRTLLLTQWGDMQVSRLDVKPAGRKPIRTSLHALSAMPELVAALRRALARGAQVFWVCPLVSESEALDIAAAEARHAMLREYFGDLVGLAHGQQDIAVREDSIRDFAEGKTRILVATTVIEVGVDIPSATVMMIEHAERFGLAQLHQLRGRVGRGQAESFCLLLHDSQLGQTARRRLALLRDTEDGFVIADEDFRIRGGGDLAGHRQSGMPDFRMAAGVHIEQLLRAAAQDAQRVVEDASAGVRRRTAAIVLLLELFSRTDAQRIMKAG
;
A
#
# COMPACT_ATOMS: atom_id res chain seq x y z
N MET A 1 38.01 2.79 -31.45
CA MET A 1 38.09 2.62 -29.98
C MET A 1 38.15 4.00 -29.35
N ASN A 2 37.05 4.49 -28.79
CA ASN A 2 37.03 5.63 -27.87
C ASN A 2 35.67 5.60 -27.15
N SER A 3 35.65 4.92 -26.00
CA SER A 3 34.50 4.78 -25.11
C SER A 3 34.21 6.11 -24.42
N ARG A 4 33.12 6.77 -24.81
CA ARG A 4 32.55 7.88 -24.04
C ARG A 4 31.86 7.29 -22.80
N VAL A 5 32.51 7.43 -21.66
CA VAL A 5 31.93 7.15 -20.34
C VAL A 5 30.85 8.20 -20.09
N SER A 6 29.60 7.75 -19.90
CA SER A 6 28.48 8.60 -19.49
C SER A 6 28.78 9.26 -18.13
N PRO A 7 28.44 10.55 -17.94
CA PRO A 7 28.67 11.21 -16.67
C PRO A 7 27.80 10.58 -15.58
N CYS A 8 28.42 10.26 -14.45
CA CYS A 8 27.75 9.84 -13.22
C CYS A 8 26.69 10.89 -12.84
N PRO A 9 25.47 10.50 -12.42
CA PRO A 9 24.49 11.48 -11.95
C PRO A 9 25.07 12.28 -10.78
N PRO A 10 24.79 13.60 -10.69
CA PRO A 10 25.32 14.44 -9.61
C PRO A 10 24.85 13.90 -8.25
N ALA A 11 25.78 13.83 -7.29
CA ALA A 11 25.47 13.57 -5.90
C ALA A 11 24.43 14.61 -5.40
N PRO A 12 23.49 14.22 -4.53
CA PRO A 12 22.50 15.16 -4.00
C PRO A 12 23.20 16.32 -3.29
N PRO A 13 22.66 17.55 -3.35
CA PRO A 13 23.24 18.69 -2.65
C PRO A 13 23.28 18.38 -1.15
N ALA A 14 24.46 18.42 -0.55
CA ALA A 14 24.63 18.36 0.90
C ALA A 14 24.01 19.63 1.49
N THR A 15 22.81 19.51 2.08
CA THR A 15 22.30 20.52 2.99
C THR A 15 22.99 20.31 4.32
N ASP A 16 24.08 21.05 4.56
CA ASP A 16 24.77 21.07 5.85
C ASP A 16 23.84 21.70 6.91
N THR A 17 23.02 20.88 7.56
CA THR A 17 22.42 21.26 8.84
C THR A 17 23.32 20.73 9.96
N PRO A 18 24.28 21.52 10.47
CA PRO A 18 25.28 21.04 11.44
C PRO A 18 24.68 20.43 12.70
N LEU A 19 23.44 20.79 13.05
CA LEU A 19 22.71 20.23 14.18
C LEU A 19 22.38 18.74 14.02
N LEU A 20 22.08 18.27 12.80
CA LEU A 20 21.70 16.87 12.54
C LEU A 20 22.88 15.97 12.20
N ALA A 21 24.06 16.52 11.96
CA ALA A 21 25.25 15.75 11.59
C ALA A 21 25.51 14.53 12.49
N PRO A 22 25.35 14.59 13.84
CA PRO A 22 25.53 13.41 14.69
C PRO A 22 24.50 12.29 14.45
N LEU A 23 23.27 12.64 14.05
CA LEU A 23 22.18 11.70 13.80
C LEU A 23 22.23 11.13 12.37
N LEU A 24 22.76 11.89 11.42
CA LEU A 24 22.91 11.48 10.02
C LEU A 24 24.21 10.71 9.75
N ALA A 25 25.16 10.71 10.70
CA ALA A 25 26.38 9.92 10.62
C ALA A 25 26.09 8.41 10.62
N SER A 26 27.03 7.62 10.09
CA SER A 26 26.94 6.16 10.14
C SER A 26 26.95 5.64 11.59
N VAL A 27 26.20 4.56 11.83
CA VAL A 27 26.18 3.81 13.10
C VAL A 27 27.59 3.30 13.49
N GLY A 28 28.47 3.04 12.51
CA GLY A 28 29.85 2.64 12.75
C GLY A 28 30.70 3.70 13.49
N THR A 29 30.25 4.96 13.52
CA THR A 29 30.91 6.03 14.29
C THR A 29 30.63 5.95 15.79
N LEU A 30 29.68 5.10 16.22
CA LEU A 30 29.30 4.95 17.62
C LEU A 30 30.32 4.10 18.40
N PRO A 31 30.57 4.43 19.68
CA PRO A 31 31.52 3.67 20.49
C PRO A 31 31.07 2.22 20.66
N GLY A 32 32.00 1.28 20.51
CA GLY A 32 31.74 -0.15 20.68
C GLY A 32 31.10 -0.85 19.48
N ILE A 33 30.94 -0.16 18.33
CA ILE A 33 30.38 -0.74 17.11
C ILE A 33 31.48 -0.94 16.07
N GLY A 34 31.79 -2.19 15.75
CA GLY A 34 32.71 -2.55 14.67
C GLY A 34 32.02 -2.77 13.32
N PRO A 35 32.77 -2.87 12.21
CA PRO A 35 32.22 -2.96 10.84
C PRO A 35 31.29 -4.15 10.57
N SER A 36 31.45 -5.24 11.33
CA SER A 36 30.56 -6.41 11.25
C SER A 36 29.20 -6.15 11.92
N VAL A 37 29.21 -5.51 13.09
CA VAL A 37 28.00 -5.17 13.84
C VAL A 37 27.23 -4.05 13.14
N GLU A 38 27.93 -3.06 12.58
CA GLU A 38 27.36 -1.99 11.77
C GLU A 38 26.48 -2.55 10.64
N ARG A 39 26.99 -3.50 9.83
CA ARG A 39 26.22 -4.13 8.73
C ARG A 39 24.98 -4.86 9.22
N LEU A 40 25.07 -5.54 10.37
CA LEU A 40 23.93 -6.25 10.95
C LEU A 40 22.85 -5.30 11.46
N ILE A 41 23.26 -4.20 12.13
CA ILE A 41 22.34 -3.13 12.54
C ILE A 41 21.72 -2.49 11.31
N ALA A 42 22.51 -2.17 10.28
CA ALA A 42 21.99 -1.53 9.08
C ALA A 42 20.92 -2.37 8.38
N ARG A 43 21.12 -3.70 8.36
CA ARG A 43 20.12 -4.64 7.85
C ARG A 43 18.85 -4.69 8.71
N ALA A 44 18.99 -4.66 10.05
CA ALA A 44 17.84 -4.70 10.97
C ALA A 44 17.04 -3.39 10.93
N ALA A 45 17.72 -2.25 11.01
CA ALA A 45 17.16 -0.91 11.05
C ALA A 45 16.75 -0.35 9.68
N ARG A 46 17.03 -1.07 8.59
CA ARG A 46 16.79 -0.66 7.19
C ARG A 46 17.49 0.66 6.82
N GLY A 47 18.70 0.85 7.31
CA GLY A 47 19.53 2.04 7.07
C GLY A 47 20.76 2.05 7.97
N ASP A 48 21.82 2.72 7.53
CA ASP A 48 23.14 2.70 8.17
C ASP A 48 23.44 3.92 9.05
N ARG A 49 22.49 4.84 9.23
CA ARG A 49 22.68 6.07 10.02
C ARG A 49 22.21 5.91 11.46
N VAL A 50 22.74 6.74 12.35
CA VAL A 50 22.35 6.75 13.77
C VAL A 50 20.84 6.96 13.94
N ILE A 51 20.22 7.82 13.12
CA ILE A 51 18.76 8.02 13.14
C ILE A 51 17.98 6.78 12.70
N ASP A 52 18.51 5.99 11.76
CA ASP A 52 17.86 4.75 11.31
C ASP A 52 17.82 3.73 12.48
N LEU A 53 18.90 3.64 13.26
CA LEU A 53 18.93 2.85 14.50
C LEU A 53 17.90 3.34 15.53
N LEU A 54 17.74 4.66 15.69
CA LEU A 54 16.73 5.23 16.60
C LEU A 54 15.29 5.02 16.10
N PHE A 55 15.09 4.83 14.79
CA PHE A 55 13.80 4.47 14.20
C PHE A 55 13.51 2.97 14.22
N HIS A 56 14.48 2.15 14.62
CA HIS A 56 14.31 0.71 14.84
C HIS A 56 13.59 0.44 16.16
N LEU A 57 12.31 0.80 16.22
CA LEU A 57 11.52 0.75 17.45
C LEU A 57 11.34 -0.69 17.99
N PRO A 58 11.25 -0.86 19.31
CA PRO A 58 10.85 -2.14 19.91
C PRO A 58 9.44 -2.56 19.47
N ASP A 59 9.26 -3.85 19.16
CA ASP A 59 7.97 -4.48 18.83
C ASP A 59 7.28 -5.07 20.07
N GLY A 60 8.05 -5.33 21.13
CA GLY A 60 7.56 -5.85 22.39
C GLY A 60 8.27 -5.26 23.61
N LEU A 61 7.75 -5.61 24.77
CA LEU A 61 8.33 -5.30 26.07
C LEU A 61 8.17 -6.52 26.97
N VAL A 62 9.26 -6.95 27.59
CA VAL A 62 9.18 -7.93 28.69
C VAL A 62 9.15 -7.17 30.01
N ASP A 63 8.06 -7.33 30.76
CA ASP A 63 7.92 -6.76 32.10
C ASP A 63 8.60 -7.67 33.13
N ARG A 64 9.72 -7.21 33.68
CA ARG A 64 10.54 -7.90 34.69
C ARG A 64 10.42 -7.27 36.09
N ARG A 65 9.39 -6.45 36.32
CA ARG A 65 9.08 -5.86 37.64
C ARG A 65 8.62 -6.89 38.66
N TYR A 66 8.12 -8.04 38.19
CA TYR A 66 7.74 -9.15 39.07
C TYR A 66 8.97 -9.84 39.65
N ARG A 67 9.26 -9.51 40.92
CA ARG A 67 10.40 -10.03 41.68
C ARG A 67 9.98 -10.68 43.01
N PRO A 68 9.21 -11.78 42.96
CA PRO A 68 8.74 -12.47 44.16
C PRO A 68 9.85 -13.31 44.80
N GLN A 69 9.58 -13.78 46.02
CA GLN A 69 10.23 -14.97 46.58
C GLN A 69 9.67 -16.23 45.89
N LEU A 70 10.50 -17.27 45.73
CA LEU A 70 10.13 -18.51 45.04
C LEU A 70 8.95 -19.22 45.69
N ALA A 71 8.79 -19.12 47.01
CA ALA A 71 7.65 -19.73 47.71
C ALA A 71 6.28 -19.23 47.24
N VAL A 72 6.20 -17.99 46.75
CA VAL A 72 4.96 -17.33 46.32
C VAL A 72 4.97 -16.98 44.82
N ALA A 73 5.94 -17.51 44.08
CA ALA A 73 6.10 -17.21 42.66
C ALA A 73 5.00 -17.89 41.82
N GLU A 74 4.37 -17.11 40.95
CA GLU A 74 3.34 -17.59 40.03
C GLU A 74 3.98 -18.16 38.75
N ALA A 75 3.63 -19.40 38.41
CA ALA A 75 3.98 -19.98 37.12
C ALA A 75 3.14 -19.37 35.99
N GLY A 76 3.70 -19.32 34.78
CA GLY A 76 3.09 -18.66 33.62
C GLY A 76 3.51 -17.19 33.45
N ARG A 77 4.48 -16.71 34.22
CA ARG A 77 4.92 -15.31 34.22
C ARG A 77 6.44 -15.19 34.17
N VAL A 78 6.93 -14.12 33.53
CA VAL A 78 8.35 -13.76 33.61
C VAL A 78 8.66 -13.29 35.03
N CYS A 79 9.60 -13.95 35.68
CA CYS A 79 9.97 -13.73 37.07
C CYS A 79 11.47 -13.44 37.16
N THR A 80 11.86 -12.50 38.02
CA THR A 80 13.28 -12.23 38.35
C THR A 80 13.52 -12.44 39.84
N PHE A 81 14.44 -13.31 40.22
CA PHE A 81 14.74 -13.59 41.63
C PHE A 81 16.24 -13.76 41.87
N HIS A 82 16.64 -13.57 43.13
CA HIS A 82 17.99 -13.84 43.61
C HIS A 82 18.01 -15.19 44.31
N GLY A 83 19.05 -15.99 44.08
CA GLY A 83 19.19 -17.29 44.73
C GLY A 83 20.60 -17.85 44.59
N HIS A 84 20.78 -19.07 45.07
CA HIS A 84 22.04 -19.80 44.99
C HIS A 84 21.84 -21.19 44.40
N VAL A 85 22.91 -21.72 43.79
CA VAL A 85 22.90 -23.05 43.17
C VAL A 85 22.98 -24.12 44.26
N VAL A 86 21.94 -24.95 44.36
CA VAL A 86 21.84 -26.04 45.35
C VAL A 86 22.30 -27.37 44.76
N ARG A 87 22.06 -27.62 43.47
CA ARG A 87 22.44 -28.89 42.84
C ARG A 87 22.58 -28.74 41.33
N ILE A 88 23.59 -29.40 40.75
CA ILE A 88 23.79 -29.49 39.31
C ILE A 88 23.59 -30.95 38.89
N ILE A 89 22.65 -31.19 37.98
CA ILE A 89 22.32 -32.53 37.46
C ILE A 89 22.73 -32.56 35.98
N ALA A 90 23.78 -33.33 35.68
CA ALA A 90 24.26 -33.58 34.33
C ALA A 90 23.42 -34.66 33.63
N PRO A 91 23.28 -34.63 32.29
CA PRO A 91 22.61 -35.68 31.55
C PRO A 91 23.40 -37.00 31.60
N GLU A 92 22.69 -38.12 31.75
CA GLU A 92 23.26 -39.49 31.92
C GLU A 92 23.99 -40.04 30.67
N SER A 93 23.84 -39.41 29.50
CA SER A 93 24.47 -39.85 28.25
C SER A 93 24.66 -38.68 27.26
N SER A 94 25.84 -38.61 26.64
CA SER A 94 26.15 -37.64 25.56
C SER A 94 25.37 -37.90 24.25
N ARG A 95 24.72 -39.06 24.10
CA ARG A 95 23.95 -39.44 22.90
C ARG A 95 22.46 -39.09 22.98
N GLY A 96 21.97 -38.66 24.14
CA GLY A 96 20.57 -38.27 24.34
C GLY A 96 20.39 -36.75 24.44
N ARG A 97 19.31 -36.22 23.87
CA ARG A 97 18.88 -34.81 23.95
C ARG A 97 18.39 -34.39 25.35
N LYS A 98 18.81 -35.07 26.44
CA LYS A 98 18.38 -34.75 27.81
C LYS A 98 19.07 -33.45 28.28
N PRO A 99 18.34 -32.50 28.87
CA PRO A 99 18.92 -31.22 29.29
C PRO A 99 19.66 -31.32 30.62
N TRP A 100 20.59 -30.39 30.86
CA TRP A 100 21.14 -30.09 32.17
C TRP A 100 20.08 -29.45 33.05
N ARG A 101 20.00 -29.87 34.32
CA ARG A 101 19.07 -29.30 35.29
C ARG A 101 19.85 -28.73 36.47
N ILE A 102 19.63 -27.46 36.77
CA ILE A 102 20.29 -26.77 37.87
C ILE A 102 19.22 -26.36 38.87
N VAL A 103 19.27 -26.94 40.06
CA VAL A 103 18.38 -26.61 41.16
C VAL A 103 18.91 -25.39 41.86
N VAL A 104 18.08 -24.37 41.97
CA VAL A 104 18.40 -23.09 42.62
C VAL A 104 17.41 -22.84 43.75
N SER A 105 17.86 -22.18 44.81
CA SER A 105 17.05 -21.82 45.97
C SER A 105 17.26 -20.37 46.35
N ASP A 106 16.20 -19.68 46.74
CA ASP A 106 16.25 -18.35 47.34
C ASP A 106 16.14 -18.39 48.88
N GLY A 107 16.12 -19.59 49.46
CA GLY A 107 15.90 -19.83 50.89
C GLY A 107 14.43 -20.04 51.28
N THR A 108 13.48 -19.68 50.41
CA THR A 108 12.03 -19.86 50.64
C THR A 108 11.45 -20.99 49.79
N GLY A 109 12.00 -21.22 48.61
CA GLY A 109 11.57 -22.28 47.69
C GLY A 109 12.69 -22.73 46.76
N GLN A 110 12.38 -23.69 45.89
CA GLN A 110 13.32 -24.20 44.89
C GLN A 110 12.74 -24.08 43.48
N ALA A 111 13.61 -23.79 42.52
CA ALA A 111 13.30 -23.81 41.10
C ALA A 111 14.37 -24.57 40.32
N GLU A 112 14.01 -25.11 39.16
CA GLU A 112 14.93 -25.82 38.27
C GLU A 112 15.18 -25.02 36.99
N LEU A 113 16.42 -24.59 36.78
CA LEU A 113 16.87 -24.02 35.52
C LEU A 113 17.22 -25.14 34.54
N VAL A 114 16.65 -25.10 33.34
CA VAL A 114 16.84 -26.16 32.34
C VAL A 114 17.66 -25.62 31.16
N PHE A 115 18.80 -26.25 30.90
CA PHE A 115 19.72 -25.90 29.82
C PHE A 115 19.93 -27.06 28.85
N PHE A 116 19.65 -26.85 27.57
CA PHE A 116 19.94 -27.83 26.52
C PHE A 116 21.37 -27.71 25.96
N SER A 117 22.05 -26.57 26.22
CA SER A 117 23.46 -26.36 25.87
C SER A 117 24.35 -26.49 27.12
N PRO A 118 25.44 -27.29 27.07
CA PRO A 118 26.31 -27.52 28.21
C PRO A 118 27.07 -26.26 28.65
N TYR A 119 27.30 -25.31 27.73
CA TYR A 119 28.13 -24.12 27.99
C TYR A 119 27.59 -23.25 29.13
N GLN A 120 26.28 -23.03 29.21
CA GLN A 120 25.69 -22.20 30.26
C GLN A 120 25.66 -22.94 31.60
N ALA A 121 25.36 -24.24 31.59
CA ALA A 121 25.30 -25.06 32.79
C ALA A 121 26.68 -25.22 33.46
N GLN A 122 27.74 -25.41 32.67
CA GLN A 122 29.11 -25.60 33.18
C GLN A 122 29.73 -24.32 33.79
N ARG A 123 29.16 -23.14 33.53
CA ARG A 123 29.63 -21.88 34.13
C ARG A 123 29.17 -21.72 35.59
N LEU A 124 28.17 -22.49 36.00
CA LEU A 124 27.62 -22.44 37.34
C LEU A 124 28.35 -23.42 38.26
N ARG A 125 28.52 -23.02 39.52
CA ARG A 125 29.13 -23.82 40.58
C ARG A 125 28.17 -23.93 41.75
N MET A 126 28.31 -24.99 42.54
CA MET A 126 27.60 -25.12 43.81
C MET A 126 27.79 -23.85 44.66
N ASP A 127 26.73 -23.45 45.37
CA ASP A 127 26.67 -22.29 46.26
C ASP A 127 26.90 -20.92 45.59
N MET A 128 27.02 -20.88 44.26
CA MET A 128 27.16 -19.64 43.52
C MET A 128 25.89 -18.80 43.64
N GLN A 129 26.04 -17.54 44.10
CA GLN A 129 24.97 -16.56 44.18
C GLN A 129 24.68 -15.97 42.80
N ILE A 130 23.43 -16.03 42.37
CA ILE A 130 22.97 -15.65 41.04
C ILE A 130 21.68 -14.83 41.11
N CYS A 131 21.48 -13.99 40.09
CA CYS A 131 20.21 -13.37 39.77
C CYS A 131 19.73 -13.96 38.44
N VAL A 132 18.51 -14.46 38.42
CA VAL A 132 17.94 -15.18 37.27
C VAL A 132 16.65 -14.51 36.85
N SER A 133 16.46 -14.34 35.55
CA SER A 133 15.21 -13.82 34.98
C SER A 133 14.79 -14.63 33.77
N GLY A 134 13.50 -14.98 33.69
CA GLY A 134 12.93 -15.74 32.58
C GLY A 134 11.50 -16.18 32.86
N MET A 135 10.91 -16.89 31.91
CA MET A 135 9.57 -17.46 32.03
C MET A 135 9.57 -18.59 33.08
N LEU A 136 8.82 -18.40 34.16
CA LEU A 136 8.67 -19.43 35.18
C LEU A 136 7.50 -20.35 34.80
N GLU A 137 7.76 -21.63 34.64
CA GLU A 137 6.81 -22.67 34.29
C GLU A 137 6.64 -23.66 35.44
N ARG A 138 5.60 -24.48 35.38
CA ARG A 138 5.34 -25.54 36.34
C ARG A 138 5.47 -26.89 35.64
N PHE A 139 6.40 -27.72 36.10
CA PHE A 139 6.60 -29.06 35.56
C PHE A 139 6.39 -30.08 36.69
N GLY A 140 5.20 -30.69 36.72
CA GLY A 140 4.73 -31.43 37.88
C GLY A 140 4.59 -30.51 39.10
N ASP A 141 5.13 -30.92 40.25
CA ASP A 141 5.11 -30.14 41.49
C ASP A 141 6.29 -29.16 41.63
N ARG A 142 7.09 -28.98 40.57
CA ARG A 142 8.30 -28.15 40.61
C ARG A 142 8.18 -26.92 39.74
N LEU A 143 8.70 -25.81 40.24
CA LEU A 143 8.93 -24.61 39.44
C LEU A 143 10.14 -24.85 38.53
N SER A 144 10.00 -24.54 37.25
CA SER A 144 11.05 -24.72 36.26
C SER A 144 11.17 -23.48 35.39
N MET A 145 12.39 -23.09 35.03
CA MET A 145 12.66 -22.01 34.11
C MET A 145 13.50 -22.57 32.95
N PRO A 146 12.86 -23.02 31.87
CA PRO A 146 13.58 -23.43 30.68
C PRO A 146 14.21 -22.20 30.02
N HIS A 147 15.51 -22.28 29.71
CA HIS A 147 16.25 -21.21 29.04
C HIS A 147 16.05 -19.81 29.65
N PRO A 148 16.61 -19.54 30.85
CA PRO A 148 16.58 -18.20 31.44
C PRO A 148 17.09 -17.13 30.46
N ASP A 149 16.37 -16.01 30.36
CA ASP A 149 16.77 -14.86 29.54
C ASP A 149 18.05 -14.21 30.10
N TYR A 150 18.11 -14.12 31.43
CA TYR A 150 19.25 -13.60 32.17
C TYR A 150 19.70 -14.60 33.24
N LEU A 151 21.01 -14.82 33.28
CA LEU A 151 21.70 -15.55 34.32
C LEU A 151 23.00 -14.78 34.62
N VAL A 152 22.97 -13.98 35.67
CA VAL A 152 24.10 -13.14 36.07
C VAL A 152 24.47 -13.41 37.53
N PRO A 153 25.71 -13.13 37.94
CA PRO A 153 26.09 -13.06 39.36
C PRO A 153 25.13 -12.16 40.16
N ALA A 154 24.84 -12.50 41.41
CA ALA A 154 23.82 -11.79 42.21
C ALA A 154 24.09 -10.29 42.36
N ASP A 155 25.35 -9.89 42.47
CA ASP A 155 25.84 -8.50 42.53
C ASP A 155 25.57 -7.71 41.23
N GLN A 156 25.41 -8.41 40.11
CA GLN A 156 25.11 -7.83 38.80
C GLN A 156 23.61 -7.82 38.47
N GLY A 157 22.74 -8.23 39.40
CA GLY A 157 21.28 -8.27 39.19
C GLY A 157 20.66 -6.91 38.85
N ILE A 158 21.31 -5.82 39.25
CA ILE A 158 20.88 -4.44 38.90
C ILE A 158 20.97 -4.15 37.40
N MET A 159 21.77 -4.92 36.65
CA MET A 159 21.90 -4.79 35.19
C MET A 159 20.69 -5.35 34.44
N ILE A 160 19.83 -6.13 35.10
CA ILE A 160 18.60 -6.65 34.51
C ILE A 160 17.54 -5.52 34.51
N PRO A 161 17.14 -5.02 33.33
CA PRO A 161 16.17 -3.94 33.24
C PRO A 161 14.81 -4.37 33.81
N LEU A 162 14.12 -3.46 34.49
CA LEU A 162 12.76 -3.70 35.00
C LEU A 162 11.73 -3.78 33.88
N LEU A 163 11.83 -2.86 32.91
CA LEU A 163 11.06 -2.86 31.68
C LEU A 163 12.05 -3.08 30.55
N ASP A 164 11.90 -4.19 29.84
CA ASP A 164 12.92 -4.71 28.94
C ASP A 164 12.44 -4.67 27.48
N PRO A 165 12.83 -3.65 26.69
CA PRO A 165 12.41 -3.54 25.30
C PRO A 165 12.95 -4.68 24.44
N VAL A 166 12.09 -5.22 23.58
CA VAL A 166 12.43 -6.27 22.62
C VAL A 166 12.43 -5.66 21.23
N TRP A 167 13.55 -5.81 20.53
CA TRP A 167 13.72 -5.32 19.17
C TRP A 167 13.67 -6.47 18.17
N PRO A 168 13.16 -6.24 16.96
CA PRO A 168 13.38 -7.17 15.85
C PRO A 168 14.88 -7.32 15.57
N LEU A 169 15.38 -8.55 15.46
CA LEU A 169 16.81 -8.82 15.24
C LEU A 169 17.05 -9.54 13.91
N THR A 170 18.25 -9.40 13.37
CA THR A 170 18.76 -10.20 12.25
C THR A 170 19.73 -11.26 12.75
N GLY A 171 19.90 -12.36 12.01
CA GLY A 171 20.82 -13.43 12.40
C GLY A 171 22.24 -12.90 12.67
N GLY A 172 22.77 -13.19 13.87
CA GLY A 172 24.07 -12.70 14.35
C GLY A 172 24.04 -11.37 15.11
N LEU A 173 22.89 -10.66 15.11
CA LEU A 173 22.67 -9.48 15.95
C LEU A 173 22.10 -9.90 17.31
N PHE A 174 22.67 -9.39 18.39
CA PHE A 174 22.23 -9.68 19.76
C PHE A 174 21.74 -8.39 20.45
N PRO A 175 20.79 -8.46 21.41
CA PRO A 175 20.25 -7.29 22.09
C PRO A 175 21.30 -6.37 22.71
N ARG A 176 22.39 -6.94 23.24
CA ARG A 176 23.50 -6.16 23.82
C ARG A 176 24.12 -5.18 22.82
N HIS A 177 24.23 -5.57 21.55
CA HIS A 177 24.82 -4.72 20.51
C HIS A 177 23.93 -3.51 20.25
N LEU A 178 22.61 -3.71 20.19
CA LEU A 178 21.64 -2.63 20.05
C LEU A 178 21.65 -1.71 21.28
N ARG A 179 21.71 -2.24 22.50
CA ARG A 179 21.79 -1.40 23.71
C ARG A 179 23.02 -0.50 23.72
N THR A 180 24.19 -1.04 23.40
CA THR A 180 25.44 -0.27 23.31
C THR A 180 25.33 0.81 22.23
N ALA A 181 24.81 0.45 21.06
CA ALA A 181 24.60 1.42 19.97
C ALA A 181 23.61 2.52 20.38
N LEU A 182 22.46 2.17 20.96
CA LEU A 182 21.44 3.12 21.40
C LEU A 182 21.97 4.04 22.51
N GLN A 183 22.78 3.53 23.45
CA GLN A 183 23.43 4.36 24.46
C GLN A 183 24.37 5.38 23.81
N GLY A 184 25.18 4.97 22.84
CA GLY A 184 26.04 5.87 22.07
C GLY A 184 25.24 6.91 21.27
N ALA A 185 24.12 6.50 20.67
CA ALA A 185 23.23 7.37 19.90
C ALA A 185 22.59 8.45 20.79
N PHE A 186 22.01 8.06 21.93
CA PHE A 186 21.39 9.00 22.86
C PHE A 186 22.39 9.93 23.56
N ALA A 187 23.64 9.52 23.72
CA ALA A 187 24.70 10.39 24.26
C ALA A 187 25.10 11.50 23.29
N ARG A 188 24.87 11.31 21.98
CA ARG A 188 25.15 12.28 20.92
C ARG A 188 23.90 12.97 20.38
N PHE A 189 22.76 12.78 21.05
CA PHE A 189 21.48 13.31 20.58
C PHE A 189 21.46 14.84 20.76
N PRO A 190 21.33 15.62 19.67
CA PRO A 190 21.31 17.08 19.76
C PRO A 190 20.00 17.58 20.36
N ALA A 191 20.03 18.75 20.99
CA ALA A 191 18.80 19.43 21.43
C ALA A 191 18.03 19.93 20.19
N LEU A 192 16.99 19.21 19.80
CA LEU A 192 16.16 19.56 18.64
C LEU A 192 15.05 20.54 19.06
N PRO A 193 14.76 21.57 18.25
CA PRO A 193 13.61 22.43 18.47
C PRO A 193 12.30 21.67 18.24
N GLU A 194 11.23 22.12 18.90
CA GLU A 194 9.89 21.60 18.67
C GLU A 194 9.34 22.12 17.32
N TRP A 195 8.86 21.21 16.47
CA TRP A 195 8.26 21.51 15.16
C TRP A 195 6.73 21.42 15.16
N LEU A 196 6.16 20.76 16.18
CA LEU A 196 4.73 20.68 16.37
C LEU A 196 4.14 21.93 17.01
N ASP A 197 2.83 22.08 16.87
CA ASP A 197 2.11 23.18 17.49
C ASP A 197 2.10 22.99 19.02
N PRO A 198 2.50 23.99 19.82
CA PRO A 198 2.49 23.89 21.29
C PRO A 198 1.12 23.54 21.87
N GLU A 199 0.03 24.03 21.26
CA GLU A 199 -1.32 23.72 21.73
C GLU A 199 -1.67 22.25 21.46
N MET A 200 -1.25 21.73 20.31
CA MET A 200 -1.45 20.33 19.94
C MET A 200 -0.68 19.39 20.90
N VAL A 201 0.59 19.70 21.16
CA VAL A 201 1.44 18.94 22.09
C VAL A 201 0.81 18.91 23.48
N ARG A 202 0.34 20.07 23.98
CA ARG A 202 -0.34 20.18 25.28
C ARG A 202 -1.64 19.38 25.33
N LYS A 203 -2.50 19.50 24.32
CA LYS A 203 -3.81 18.83 24.25
C LYS A 203 -3.66 17.31 24.19
N ARG A 204 -2.68 16.81 23.43
CA ARG A 204 -2.42 15.37 23.27
C ARG A 204 -1.47 14.81 24.33
N LYS A 205 -0.92 15.66 25.20
CA LYS A 205 0.08 15.32 26.23
C LYS A 205 1.27 14.57 25.62
N TRP A 206 1.68 14.98 24.42
CA TRP A 206 2.77 14.32 23.72
C TRP A 206 4.11 14.67 24.34
N PRO A 207 5.02 13.69 24.51
CA PRO A 207 6.40 13.98 24.88
C PRO A 207 7.11 14.74 23.75
N THR A 208 8.29 15.28 24.05
CA THR A 208 9.21 15.75 23.00
C THR A 208 9.66 14.57 22.14
N PHE A 209 10.19 14.84 20.94
CA PHE A 209 10.67 13.78 20.04
C PHE A 209 11.74 12.89 20.68
N GLU A 210 12.73 13.48 21.36
CA GLU A 210 13.75 12.72 22.09
C GLU A 210 13.14 11.88 23.22
N GLN A 211 12.25 12.48 24.01
CA GLN A 211 11.57 11.78 25.11
C GLN A 211 10.74 10.61 24.57
N ALA A 212 10.06 10.76 23.43
CA ALA A 212 9.29 9.70 22.80
C ALA A 212 10.20 8.50 22.45
N LEU A 213 11.36 8.76 21.84
CA LEU A 213 12.35 7.73 21.53
C LEU A 213 12.89 7.07 22.81
N ARG A 214 13.25 7.85 23.83
CA ARG A 214 13.77 7.31 25.09
C ARG A 214 12.73 6.47 25.85
N VAL A 215 11.47 6.89 25.89
CA VAL A 215 10.39 6.12 26.54
C VAL A 215 10.31 4.72 25.94
N LEU A 216 10.44 4.59 24.62
CA LEU A 216 10.36 3.29 23.93
C LEU A 216 11.65 2.48 24.07
N HIS A 217 12.82 3.07 23.80
CA HIS A 217 14.10 2.35 23.79
C HIS A 217 14.74 2.15 25.16
N ARG A 218 14.50 3.07 26.09
CA ARG A 218 15.15 3.17 27.40
C ARG A 218 14.14 3.59 28.48
N PRO A 219 13.06 2.82 28.71
CA PRO A 219 12.07 3.17 29.73
C PRO A 219 12.67 3.31 31.13
N SER A 220 13.78 2.60 31.42
CA SER A 220 14.50 2.70 32.69
C SER A 220 15.11 4.08 32.98
N ASP A 221 15.22 4.96 31.98
CA ASP A 221 15.64 6.35 32.19
C ASP A 221 14.55 7.18 32.91
N PHE A 222 13.32 6.64 33.04
CA PHE A 222 12.16 7.31 33.64
C PHE A 222 11.60 6.49 34.83
N PRO A 223 12.03 6.81 36.06
CA PRO A 223 11.60 6.07 37.26
C PRO A 223 10.09 6.06 37.48
N ASP A 224 9.39 7.12 37.09
CA ASP A 224 7.94 7.29 37.21
C ASP A 224 7.13 6.31 36.35
N LEU A 225 7.74 5.76 35.29
CA LEU A 225 7.12 4.76 34.41
C LEU A 225 7.17 3.34 35.00
N MET A 226 7.94 3.12 36.06
CA MET A 226 8.07 1.80 36.68
C MET A 226 6.83 1.39 37.47
N GLU A 227 5.92 2.33 37.77
CA GLU A 227 4.73 2.10 38.57
C GLU A 227 3.49 1.77 37.72
N GLY A 228 2.80 0.68 38.06
CA GLY A 228 1.51 0.29 37.47
C GLY A 228 1.52 0.26 35.93
N ASP A 229 0.45 0.80 35.33
CA ASP A 229 0.28 0.85 33.86
C ASP A 229 0.77 2.16 33.23
N ARG A 230 1.56 2.96 33.96
CA ARG A 230 2.03 4.28 33.48
C ARG A 230 2.88 4.16 32.22
N TYR A 231 3.72 3.12 32.13
CA TYR A 231 4.49 2.84 30.92
C TYR A 231 3.57 2.65 29.72
N THR A 232 2.49 1.87 29.85
CA THR A 232 1.55 1.60 28.75
C THR A 232 1.02 2.92 28.16
N ALA A 233 0.46 3.79 29.01
CA ALA A 233 -0.05 5.08 28.56
C ALA A 233 1.05 6.02 28.00
N ALA A 234 2.25 6.01 28.58
CA ALA A 234 3.37 6.81 28.07
C ALA A 234 3.88 6.30 26.71
N SER A 235 3.98 4.98 26.55
CA SER A 235 4.43 4.32 25.33
C SER A 235 3.44 4.53 24.17
N GLU A 236 2.13 4.51 24.44
CA GLU A 236 1.10 4.84 23.45
C GLU A 236 1.23 6.29 22.97
N ARG A 237 1.43 7.23 23.89
CA ARG A 237 1.65 8.65 23.54
C ARG A 237 2.96 8.85 22.76
N ALA A 238 4.03 8.15 23.14
CA ALA A 238 5.31 8.19 22.42
C ALA A 238 5.19 7.63 21.00
N ARG A 239 4.56 6.46 20.82
CA ARG A 239 4.30 5.88 19.49
C ARG A 239 3.40 6.78 18.64
N ALA A 240 2.35 7.36 19.23
CA ALA A 240 1.48 8.29 18.53
C ALA A 240 2.21 9.57 18.09
N ARG A 241 3.09 10.12 18.95
CA ARG A 241 3.94 11.27 18.64
C ARG A 241 4.87 10.96 17.45
N LEU A 242 5.63 9.87 17.52
CA LEU A 242 6.57 9.47 16.47
C LEU A 242 5.87 9.14 15.14
N SER A 243 4.73 8.45 15.20
CA SER A 243 3.88 8.19 14.04
C SER A 243 3.41 9.49 13.41
N TYR A 244 2.99 10.46 14.23
CA TYR A 244 2.57 11.76 13.74
C TYR A 244 3.71 12.53 13.06
N ASP A 245 4.89 12.54 13.67
CA ASP A 245 6.07 13.20 13.11
C ASP A 245 6.44 12.63 11.73
N GLU A 246 6.40 11.29 11.57
CA GLU A 246 6.63 10.63 10.28
C GLU A 246 5.59 11.01 9.23
N LEU A 247 4.31 10.98 9.59
CA LEU A 247 3.21 11.33 8.71
C LEU A 247 3.24 12.80 8.32
N LEU A 248 3.55 13.69 9.26
CA LEU A 248 3.68 15.12 9.03
C LEU A 248 4.83 15.42 8.07
N ALA A 249 6.01 14.82 8.30
CA ALA A 249 7.16 14.96 7.40
C ALA A 249 6.81 14.56 5.96
N MET A 250 6.12 13.42 5.80
CA MET A 250 5.63 12.99 4.49
C MET A 250 4.61 13.96 3.90
N GLN A 251 3.58 14.39 4.66
CA GLN A 251 2.54 15.29 4.16
C GLN A 251 3.10 16.65 3.74
N ILE A 252 4.08 17.19 4.48
CA ILE A 252 4.76 18.44 4.11
C ILE A 252 5.55 18.24 2.82
N ALA A 253 6.32 17.16 2.69
CA ALA A 253 7.08 16.88 1.48
C ALA A 253 6.17 16.72 0.25
N MET A 254 5.01 16.08 0.42
CA MET A 254 4.01 15.96 -0.64
C MET A 254 3.34 17.29 -0.97
N ALA A 255 2.99 18.09 0.03
CA ALA A 255 2.44 19.43 -0.20
C ALA A 255 3.47 20.33 -0.92
N ARG A 256 4.75 20.21 -0.60
CA ARG A 256 5.82 20.91 -1.31
C ARG A 256 5.97 20.40 -2.75
N ALA A 257 5.96 19.09 -2.95
CA ALA A 257 5.97 18.47 -4.27
C ALA A 257 4.81 18.97 -5.15
N ARG A 258 3.61 19.11 -4.57
CA ARG A 258 2.44 19.68 -5.27
C ARG A 258 2.68 21.12 -5.72
N ILE A 259 3.24 21.96 -4.85
CA ILE A 259 3.56 23.35 -5.20
C ILE A 259 4.62 23.39 -6.28
N ASP A 260 5.72 22.65 -6.10
CA ASP A 260 6.80 22.61 -7.08
C ASP A 260 6.29 22.09 -8.43
N ASN A 261 5.38 21.11 -8.45
CA ASN A 261 4.71 20.63 -9.67
C ASN A 261 3.74 21.66 -10.26
N ARG A 262 2.95 22.36 -9.43
CA ARG A 262 2.04 23.43 -9.86
C ARG A 262 2.80 24.63 -10.41
N ASP A 263 4.01 24.89 -9.95
CA ASP A 263 4.80 26.02 -10.42
C ASP A 263 5.72 25.62 -11.60
N ARG A 264 5.69 24.34 -12.03
CA ARG A 264 6.41 23.92 -13.24
C ARG A 264 5.85 24.63 -14.47
N PRO A 265 6.70 25.29 -15.26
CA PRO A 265 6.25 25.98 -16.47
C PRO A 265 5.59 24.97 -17.42
N GLY A 266 4.36 25.31 -17.80
CA GLY A 266 3.53 24.55 -18.71
C GLY A 266 3.29 25.32 -19.99
N ARG A 267 2.24 24.89 -20.69
CA ARG A 267 1.67 25.60 -21.84
C ARG A 267 0.20 25.89 -21.52
N SER A 268 -0.29 27.05 -21.93
CA SER A 268 -1.71 27.36 -21.79
C SER A 268 -2.48 26.79 -22.98
N ILE A 269 -3.49 25.98 -22.71
CA ILE A 269 -4.38 25.35 -23.68
C ILE A 269 -5.76 25.98 -23.56
N VAL A 270 -6.12 26.80 -24.54
CA VAL A 270 -7.40 27.50 -24.59
C VAL A 270 -8.18 27.03 -25.82
N GLY A 271 -9.05 26.05 -25.64
CA GLY A 271 -9.96 25.58 -26.68
C GLY A 271 -11.18 26.50 -26.85
N THR A 272 -11.68 26.62 -28.08
CA THR A 272 -12.88 27.42 -28.42
C THR A 272 -14.19 26.82 -27.92
N GLY A 273 -14.22 25.52 -27.60
CA GLY A 273 -15.43 24.77 -27.26
C GLY A 273 -16.23 24.24 -28.45
N ALA A 274 -15.86 24.55 -29.69
CA ALA A 274 -16.60 24.14 -30.88
C ALA A 274 -16.59 22.61 -31.09
N LEU A 275 -15.43 21.96 -31.01
CA LEU A 275 -15.31 20.50 -31.16
C LEU A 275 -15.97 19.78 -29.99
N ARG A 276 -15.83 20.34 -28.79
CA ARG A 276 -16.49 19.83 -27.57
C ARG A 276 -18.01 19.86 -27.69
N ALA A 277 -18.59 20.94 -28.22
CA ALA A 277 -20.02 21.04 -28.45
C ALA A 277 -20.53 19.99 -29.45
N VAL A 278 -19.78 19.73 -30.53
CA VAL A 278 -20.11 18.68 -31.50
C VAL A 278 -20.05 17.29 -30.86
N ALA A 279 -19.02 17.01 -30.06
CA ALA A 279 -18.88 15.72 -29.37
C ALA A 279 -20.02 15.48 -28.37
N LEU A 280 -20.43 16.50 -27.60
CA LEU A 280 -21.58 16.42 -26.70
C LEU A 280 -22.90 16.21 -27.44
N SER A 281 -23.09 16.90 -28.57
CA SER A 281 -24.26 16.69 -29.42
C SER A 281 -24.33 15.24 -29.94
N ARG A 282 -23.20 14.67 -30.38
CA ARG A 282 -23.10 13.25 -30.79
C ARG A 282 -23.29 12.27 -29.64
N PHE A 283 -22.94 12.65 -28.42
CA PHE A 283 -23.13 11.83 -27.23
C PHE A 283 -24.62 11.69 -26.87
N GLY A 284 -25.44 12.71 -27.13
CA GLY A 284 -26.91 12.61 -27.06
C GLY A 284 -27.50 12.54 -25.64
N HIS A 285 -26.68 12.74 -24.60
CA HIS A 285 -27.12 12.79 -23.20
C HIS A 285 -26.51 13.99 -22.49
N GLU A 286 -27.25 14.57 -21.54
CA GLU A 286 -26.73 15.64 -20.70
C GLU A 286 -25.64 15.11 -19.75
N PRO A 287 -24.47 15.80 -19.67
CA PRO A 287 -23.48 15.49 -18.66
C PRO A 287 -24.03 15.62 -17.24
N THR A 288 -23.61 14.73 -16.36
CA THR A 288 -23.93 14.84 -14.92
C THR A 288 -23.30 16.09 -14.32
N THR A 289 -23.84 16.58 -13.19
CA THR A 289 -23.25 17.69 -12.42
C THR A 289 -21.79 17.42 -12.06
N ALA A 290 -21.45 16.17 -11.71
CA ALA A 290 -20.08 15.76 -11.43
C ALA A 290 -19.17 15.86 -12.67
N GLN A 291 -19.65 15.43 -13.84
CA GLN A 291 -18.90 15.55 -15.10
C GLN A 291 -18.68 17.01 -15.49
N THR A 292 -19.70 17.87 -15.37
CA THR A 292 -19.57 19.30 -15.65
C THR A 292 -18.55 19.98 -14.74
N ARG A 293 -18.63 19.73 -13.42
CA ARG A 293 -17.65 20.22 -12.44
C ARG A 293 -16.24 19.79 -12.78
N VAL A 294 -16.03 18.51 -13.05
CA VAL A 294 -14.71 17.95 -13.36
C VAL A 294 -14.15 18.48 -14.69
N LEU A 295 -15.00 18.67 -15.70
CA LEU A 295 -14.59 19.28 -16.97
C LEU A 295 -14.16 20.75 -16.78
N GLU A 296 -14.80 21.47 -15.88
CA GLU A 296 -14.40 22.82 -15.51
C GLU A 296 -13.07 22.83 -14.75
N GLU A 297 -12.88 21.95 -13.76
CA GLU A 297 -11.62 21.78 -13.03
C GLU A 297 -10.44 21.48 -13.99
N ILE A 298 -10.63 20.51 -14.89
CA ILE A 298 -9.63 20.16 -15.92
C ILE A 298 -9.40 21.36 -16.85
N GLY A 299 -10.47 22.02 -17.30
CA GLY A 299 -10.37 23.18 -18.18
C GLY A 299 -9.65 24.37 -17.54
N GLN A 300 -9.80 24.60 -16.23
CA GLN A 300 -9.07 25.63 -15.50
C GLN A 300 -7.57 25.30 -15.45
N ASP A 301 -7.22 24.05 -15.14
CA ASP A 301 -5.82 23.61 -15.13
C ASP A 301 -5.16 23.70 -16.51
N LEU A 302 -5.85 23.25 -17.56
CA LEU A 302 -5.33 23.30 -18.94
C LEU A 302 -5.06 24.74 -19.41
N ARG A 303 -5.83 25.72 -18.94
CA ARG A 303 -5.62 27.15 -19.29
C ARG A 303 -4.47 27.77 -18.50
N ALA A 304 -4.10 27.19 -17.36
CA ALA A 304 -3.09 27.75 -16.50
C ALA A 304 -1.70 27.72 -17.18
N PRO A 305 -0.78 28.62 -16.80
CA PRO A 305 0.57 28.66 -17.38
C PRO A 305 1.49 27.53 -16.87
N HIS A 306 0.95 26.55 -16.16
CA HIS A 306 1.68 25.49 -15.50
C HIS A 306 1.19 24.10 -15.93
N ARG A 307 2.06 23.09 -15.87
CA ARG A 307 1.70 21.73 -16.27
C ARG A 307 0.60 21.16 -15.38
N MET A 308 -0.48 20.69 -15.97
CA MET A 308 -1.51 19.92 -15.28
C MET A 308 -0.99 18.51 -14.98
N THR A 309 -1.14 18.08 -13.72
CA THR A 309 -0.96 16.68 -13.30
C THR A 309 -2.15 16.29 -12.41
N ARG A 310 -3.12 15.59 -13.00
CA ARG A 310 -4.42 15.34 -12.37
C ARG A 310 -4.82 13.88 -12.41
N LEU A 311 -5.42 13.40 -11.32
CA LEU A 311 -6.03 12.09 -11.18
C LEU A 311 -7.56 12.23 -11.22
N LEU A 312 -8.17 11.72 -12.29
CA LEU A 312 -9.60 11.54 -12.45
C LEU A 312 -10.04 10.20 -11.88
N GLN A 313 -10.78 10.25 -10.78
CA GLN A 313 -11.42 9.09 -10.18
C GLN A 313 -12.89 9.07 -10.52
N GLY A 314 -13.39 7.89 -10.81
CA GLY A 314 -14.82 7.69 -10.96
C GLY A 314 -15.12 6.21 -10.91
N ASP A 315 -16.31 5.87 -10.41
CA ASP A 315 -16.78 4.50 -10.44
C ASP A 315 -16.86 3.95 -11.89
N VAL A 316 -16.93 2.63 -12.04
CA VAL A 316 -17.12 1.97 -13.32
C VAL A 316 -18.39 2.49 -13.99
N GLY A 317 -18.25 3.07 -15.18
CA GLY A 317 -19.38 3.67 -15.91
C GLY A 317 -19.76 5.10 -15.49
N ALA A 318 -18.98 5.78 -14.66
CA ALA A 318 -19.17 7.20 -14.33
C ALA A 318 -18.90 8.17 -15.51
N GLY A 319 -18.53 7.66 -16.69
CA GLY A 319 -18.27 8.47 -17.89
C GLY A 319 -16.87 9.09 -17.97
N LYS A 320 -15.86 8.45 -17.35
CA LYS A 320 -14.44 8.88 -17.43
C LYS A 320 -13.95 9.07 -18.87
N THR A 321 -14.30 8.15 -19.77
CA THR A 321 -13.94 8.23 -21.21
C THR A 321 -14.46 9.49 -21.89
N LEU A 322 -15.68 9.94 -21.54
CA LEU A 322 -16.24 11.20 -22.07
C LEU A 322 -15.42 12.39 -21.58
N VAL A 323 -15.13 12.43 -20.27
CA VAL A 323 -14.32 13.50 -19.67
C VAL A 323 -12.93 13.58 -20.32
N ALA A 324 -12.28 12.44 -20.54
CA ALA A 324 -11.01 12.36 -21.25
C ALA A 324 -11.09 12.90 -22.69
N LEU A 325 -12.07 12.43 -23.48
CA LEU A 325 -12.24 12.91 -24.85
C LEU A 325 -12.44 14.42 -24.91
N MET A 326 -13.27 14.97 -24.00
CA MET A 326 -13.54 16.41 -23.95
C MET A 326 -12.28 17.23 -23.60
N ALA A 327 -11.44 16.74 -22.68
CA ALA A 327 -10.15 17.36 -22.37
C ALA A 327 -9.18 17.29 -23.56
N MET A 328 -9.12 16.15 -24.24
CA MET A 328 -8.31 15.96 -25.44
C MET A 328 -8.75 16.88 -26.58
N LEU A 329 -10.06 17.07 -26.77
CA LEU A 329 -10.59 18.01 -27.77
C LEU A 329 -10.24 19.47 -27.44
N SER A 330 -10.09 19.87 -26.17
CA SER A 330 -9.59 21.20 -25.84
C SER A 330 -8.14 21.42 -26.29
N ALA A 331 -7.28 20.38 -26.19
CA ALA A 331 -5.92 20.44 -26.73
C ALA A 331 -5.93 20.54 -28.26
N VAL A 332 -6.81 19.81 -28.94
CA VAL A 332 -6.96 19.86 -30.40
C VAL A 332 -7.49 21.22 -30.86
N GLU A 333 -8.46 21.80 -30.15
CA GLU A 333 -8.98 23.15 -30.44
C GLU A 333 -7.89 24.23 -30.34
N ALA A 334 -6.88 24.01 -29.49
CA ALA A 334 -5.71 24.88 -29.36
C ALA A 334 -4.61 24.63 -30.42
N GLY A 335 -4.83 23.69 -31.36
CA GLY A 335 -3.88 23.37 -32.43
C GLY A 335 -2.84 22.31 -32.05
N HIS A 336 -3.05 21.56 -30.98
CA HIS A 336 -2.11 20.56 -30.48
C HIS A 336 -2.64 19.13 -30.59
N GLN A 337 -1.76 18.14 -30.42
CA GLN A 337 -2.13 16.73 -30.38
C GLN A 337 -2.43 16.28 -28.95
N ALA A 338 -3.31 15.29 -28.83
CA ALA A 338 -3.57 14.60 -27.57
C ALA A 338 -3.56 13.08 -27.76
N ALA A 339 -3.04 12.36 -26.76
CA ALA A 339 -2.94 10.90 -26.79
C ALA A 339 -3.64 10.25 -25.59
N LEU A 340 -4.39 9.17 -25.82
CA LEU A 340 -4.92 8.28 -24.79
C LEU A 340 -4.18 6.95 -24.82
N MET A 341 -3.73 6.53 -23.65
CA MET A 341 -3.09 5.24 -23.45
C MET A 341 -3.92 4.32 -22.57
N ALA A 342 -4.05 3.06 -23.01
CA ALA A 342 -4.71 2.00 -22.27
C ALA A 342 -3.75 0.80 -21.97
N PRO A 343 -4.00 0.00 -20.92
CA PRO A 343 -3.15 -1.12 -20.50
C PRO A 343 -3.14 -2.29 -21.47
N THR A 344 -4.24 -2.50 -22.20
CA THR A 344 -4.37 -3.57 -23.17
C THR A 344 -4.93 -3.06 -24.48
N GLU A 345 -4.68 -3.82 -25.53
CA GLU A 345 -5.20 -3.53 -26.86
C GLU A 345 -6.73 -3.54 -26.89
N ILE A 346 -7.37 -4.46 -26.16
CA ILE A 346 -8.82 -4.54 -26.06
C ILE A 346 -9.40 -3.22 -25.55
N LEU A 347 -8.85 -2.68 -24.45
CA LEU A 347 -9.34 -1.41 -23.90
C LEU A 347 -9.02 -0.23 -24.83
N ALA A 348 -7.83 -0.23 -25.45
CA ALA A 348 -7.48 0.79 -26.44
C ALA A 348 -8.46 0.79 -27.64
N ARG A 349 -8.86 -0.38 -28.13
CA ARG A 349 -9.85 -0.51 -29.21
C ARG A 349 -11.25 -0.05 -28.80
N GLN A 350 -11.65 -0.25 -27.54
CA GLN A 350 -12.91 0.29 -27.04
C GLN A 350 -12.91 1.80 -26.96
N HIS A 351 -11.81 2.40 -26.50
CA HIS A 351 -11.64 3.85 -26.54
C HIS A 351 -11.67 4.36 -27.97
N LEU A 352 -10.97 3.70 -28.90
CA LEU A 352 -11.02 4.03 -30.32
C LEU A 352 -12.44 4.00 -30.86
N ALA A 353 -13.20 2.91 -30.66
CA ALA A 353 -14.57 2.78 -31.14
C ALA A 353 -15.52 3.84 -30.55
N THR A 354 -15.27 4.26 -29.30
CA THR A 354 -16.01 5.36 -28.67
C THR A 354 -15.62 6.71 -29.28
N PHE A 355 -14.33 6.93 -29.49
CA PHE A 355 -13.80 8.17 -30.05
C PHE A 355 -14.20 8.33 -31.52
N GLU A 356 -14.21 7.27 -32.33
CA GLU A 356 -14.67 7.32 -33.73
C GLU A 356 -16.15 7.75 -33.83
N LYS A 357 -16.98 7.36 -32.86
CA LYS A 357 -18.39 7.79 -32.80
C LYS A 357 -18.54 9.24 -32.35
N LEU A 358 -17.81 9.64 -31.32
CA LEU A 358 -18.03 10.93 -30.64
C LEU A 358 -17.13 12.06 -31.14
N SER A 359 -15.92 11.76 -31.61
CA SER A 359 -14.92 12.76 -31.99
C SER A 359 -15.26 13.41 -33.33
N PRO A 360 -15.31 14.75 -33.41
CA PRO A 360 -15.43 15.47 -34.67
C PRO A 360 -14.16 15.45 -35.53
N VAL A 361 -13.03 14.97 -35.00
CA VAL A 361 -11.73 14.93 -35.67
C VAL A 361 -11.17 13.51 -35.82
N PRO A 362 -10.26 13.25 -36.78
CA PRO A 362 -9.65 11.94 -36.97
C PRO A 362 -8.90 11.43 -35.73
N VAL A 363 -8.95 10.12 -35.53
CA VAL A 363 -8.29 9.43 -34.42
C VAL A 363 -7.35 8.37 -35.01
N ALA A 364 -6.06 8.44 -34.70
CA ALA A 364 -5.11 7.39 -35.06
C ALA A 364 -5.04 6.31 -33.98
N PHE A 365 -4.81 5.07 -34.40
CA PHE A 365 -4.63 3.93 -33.51
C PHE A 365 -3.22 3.34 -33.61
N LEU A 366 -2.57 3.12 -32.47
CA LEU A 366 -1.26 2.47 -32.43
C LEU A 366 -1.16 1.45 -31.28
N SER A 367 -0.92 0.19 -31.62
CA SER A 367 -0.63 -0.88 -30.66
C SER A 367 0.54 -1.77 -31.12
N GLY A 368 0.91 -2.76 -30.30
CA GLY A 368 1.91 -3.76 -30.64
C GLY A 368 1.50 -4.68 -31.80
N SER A 369 0.19 -4.89 -32.02
CA SER A 369 -0.32 -5.74 -33.09
C SER A 369 -0.33 -5.04 -34.46
N VAL A 370 -0.35 -3.70 -34.49
CA VAL A 370 -0.35 -2.92 -35.73
C VAL A 370 1.01 -3.03 -36.41
N LYS A 371 1.04 -3.68 -37.58
CA LYS A 371 2.25 -3.99 -38.37
C LYS A 371 2.17 -3.47 -39.81
N GLY A 372 3.30 -3.49 -40.51
CA GLY A 372 3.38 -3.22 -41.95
C GLY A 372 2.97 -1.81 -42.36
N ARG A 373 2.18 -1.70 -43.43
CA ARG A 373 1.75 -0.42 -44.02
C ARG A 373 0.91 0.42 -43.04
N ALA A 374 -0.01 -0.20 -42.31
CA ALA A 374 -0.87 0.49 -41.35
C ALA A 374 -0.07 1.16 -40.23
N ARG A 375 0.97 0.48 -39.71
CA ARG A 375 1.87 1.07 -38.71
C ARG A 375 2.62 2.28 -39.26
N ARG A 376 3.15 2.19 -40.48
CA ARG A 376 3.86 3.31 -41.11
C ARG A 376 2.97 4.52 -41.33
N GLN A 377 1.72 4.30 -41.76
CA GLN A 377 0.73 5.37 -41.92
C GLN A 377 0.37 6.02 -40.58
N ALA A 378 0.14 5.23 -39.54
CA ALA A 378 -0.13 5.76 -38.21
C ALA A 378 1.04 6.59 -37.66
N LEU A 379 2.28 6.08 -37.76
CA LEU A 379 3.47 6.80 -37.32
C LEU A 379 3.65 8.11 -38.07
N GLU A 380 3.44 8.11 -39.40
CA GLU A 380 3.56 9.33 -40.20
C GLU A 380 2.46 10.34 -39.87
N ALA A 381 1.22 9.89 -39.66
CA ALA A 381 0.12 10.77 -39.25
C ALA A 381 0.35 11.38 -37.86
N ILE A 382 0.95 10.63 -36.94
CA ILE A 382 1.33 11.13 -35.61
C ILE A 382 2.46 12.16 -35.73
N ARG A 383 3.51 11.85 -36.50
CA ARG A 383 4.70 12.70 -36.68
C ARG A 383 4.41 14.00 -37.42
N THR A 384 3.47 13.99 -38.36
CA THR A 384 3.08 15.17 -39.15
C THR A 384 1.98 16.01 -38.50
N GLY A 385 1.34 15.53 -37.43
CA GLY A 385 0.19 16.19 -36.82
C GLY A 385 -1.14 15.94 -37.55
N ALA A 386 -1.15 15.18 -38.65
CA ALA A 386 -2.38 14.83 -39.37
C ALA A 386 -3.37 14.02 -38.51
N ALA A 387 -2.88 13.34 -37.47
CA ALA A 387 -3.69 12.72 -36.43
C ALA A 387 -3.73 13.62 -35.17
N PRO A 388 -4.78 14.44 -34.95
CA PRO A 388 -4.88 15.30 -33.77
C PRO A 388 -5.17 14.51 -32.50
N LEU A 389 -5.89 13.37 -32.61
CA LEU A 389 -6.12 12.44 -31.53
C LEU A 389 -5.42 11.11 -31.81
N VAL A 390 -4.82 10.53 -30.77
CA VAL A 390 -4.15 9.24 -30.84
C VAL A 390 -4.65 8.34 -29.70
N VAL A 391 -5.00 7.10 -30.01
CA VAL A 391 -5.34 6.07 -29.02
C VAL A 391 -4.38 4.90 -29.17
N GLY A 392 -3.85 4.38 -28.07
CA GLY A 392 -2.92 3.28 -28.16
C GLY A 392 -2.61 2.57 -26.86
N THR A 393 -1.69 1.61 -26.95
CA THR A 393 -1.15 0.89 -25.79
C THR A 393 0.22 1.44 -25.41
N HIS A 394 0.99 0.70 -24.60
CA HIS A 394 2.39 1.00 -24.30
C HIS A 394 3.28 1.19 -25.56
N ALA A 395 2.82 0.79 -26.74
CA ALA A 395 3.49 1.05 -28.00
C ALA A 395 3.73 2.56 -28.26
N LEU A 396 2.89 3.44 -27.71
CA LEU A 396 3.04 4.90 -27.81
C LEU A 396 4.34 5.42 -27.16
N PHE A 397 4.91 4.67 -26.21
CA PHE A 397 6.16 5.04 -25.53
C PHE A 397 7.42 4.68 -26.29
N GLN A 398 7.35 3.79 -27.28
CA GLN A 398 8.55 3.31 -27.95
C GLN A 398 9.30 4.49 -28.60
N ASP A 399 10.64 4.48 -28.59
CA ASP A 399 11.49 5.60 -29.05
C ASP A 399 11.14 6.05 -30.48
N LYS A 400 10.60 5.14 -31.30
CA LYS A 400 10.22 5.39 -32.70
C LYS A 400 8.92 6.20 -32.87
N VAL A 401 8.23 6.56 -31.79
CA VAL A 401 6.98 7.33 -31.85
C VAL A 401 7.28 8.78 -31.46
N GLU A 402 7.32 9.63 -32.48
CA GLU A 402 7.54 11.08 -32.38
C GLU A 402 6.24 11.82 -32.70
N PHE A 403 5.79 12.69 -31.81
CA PHE A 403 4.63 13.54 -32.02
C PHE A 403 5.05 14.88 -32.61
N ALA A 404 4.19 15.49 -33.43
CA ALA A 404 4.42 16.85 -33.94
C ALA A 404 4.33 17.88 -32.81
N ASP A 405 3.27 17.82 -31.99
CA ASP A 405 3.07 18.73 -30.85
C ASP A 405 2.12 18.13 -29.79
N LEU A 406 2.64 17.25 -28.93
CA LEU A 406 1.84 16.57 -27.90
C LEU A 406 1.62 17.46 -26.67
N ALA A 407 0.40 17.95 -26.48
CA ALA A 407 0.04 18.84 -25.38
C ALA A 407 -0.65 18.14 -24.21
N LEU A 408 -1.41 17.06 -24.44
CA LEU A 408 -2.11 16.34 -23.38
C LEU A 408 -2.00 14.82 -23.55
N VAL A 409 -1.68 14.14 -22.45
CA VAL A 409 -1.68 12.68 -22.36
C VAL A 409 -2.71 12.23 -21.32
N VAL A 410 -3.58 11.31 -21.74
CA VAL A 410 -4.51 10.61 -20.87
C VAL A 410 -4.05 9.17 -20.65
N ILE A 411 -3.95 8.74 -19.39
CA ILE A 411 -3.55 7.37 -19.01
C ILE A 411 -4.74 6.69 -18.33
N ASP A 412 -5.22 5.57 -18.87
CA ASP A 412 -6.31 4.79 -18.27
C ASP A 412 -5.81 3.55 -17.51
N GLU A 413 -6.49 3.19 -16.42
CA GLU A 413 -6.23 2.04 -15.53
C GLU A 413 -4.76 1.86 -15.13
N GLN A 414 -4.27 2.81 -14.34
CA GLN A 414 -2.87 2.98 -13.95
C GLN A 414 -2.20 1.79 -13.24
N HIS A 415 -2.95 0.86 -12.60
CA HIS A 415 -2.38 -0.14 -11.68
C HIS A 415 -1.41 -1.15 -12.31
N ARG A 416 -1.29 -1.18 -13.64
CA ARG A 416 -0.29 -2.01 -14.36
C ARG A 416 0.96 -1.25 -14.83
N PHE A 417 1.00 0.07 -14.70
CA PHE A 417 2.07 0.91 -15.23
C PHE A 417 2.91 1.48 -14.08
N GLY A 418 4.21 1.20 -14.10
CA GLY A 418 5.15 1.69 -13.08
C GLY A 418 5.32 3.20 -13.13
N VAL A 419 5.70 3.81 -11.99
CA VAL A 419 5.87 5.27 -11.86
C VAL A 419 6.84 5.86 -12.88
N ALA A 420 7.89 5.13 -13.24
CA ALA A 420 8.87 5.55 -14.25
C ALA A 420 8.26 5.75 -15.65
N GLN A 421 7.28 4.93 -16.05
CA GLN A 421 6.64 5.02 -17.36
C GLN A 421 5.75 6.27 -17.47
N ARG A 422 5.20 6.76 -16.34
CA ARG A 422 4.41 8.00 -16.30
C ARG A 422 5.26 9.23 -16.66
N MET A 423 6.49 9.30 -16.14
CA MET A 423 7.39 10.42 -16.43
C MET A 423 7.85 10.41 -17.89
N MET A 424 8.09 9.23 -18.47
CA MET A 424 8.56 9.10 -19.85
C MET A 424 7.57 9.62 -20.91
N LEU A 425 6.24 9.56 -20.70
CA LEU A 425 5.25 10.17 -21.63
C LEU A 425 5.19 11.69 -21.49
N GLY A 426 5.30 12.21 -20.26
CA GLY A 426 5.37 13.64 -20.00
C GLY A 426 6.67 14.29 -20.49
N GLU A 427 7.69 13.47 -20.79
CA GLU A 427 8.96 13.87 -21.41
C GLU A 427 8.95 13.74 -22.95
N LYS A 428 7.96 13.06 -23.54
CA LYS A 428 7.85 12.90 -25.02
C LYS A 428 7.35 14.16 -25.73
N GLY A 429 6.65 15.04 -25.02
CA GLY A 429 6.35 16.38 -25.50
C GLY A 429 6.92 17.42 -24.54
N ASP A 430 7.33 18.56 -25.07
CA ASP A 430 7.73 19.67 -24.22
C ASP A 430 6.49 20.24 -23.53
N ARG A 431 6.51 20.26 -22.19
CA ARG A 431 5.42 20.82 -21.37
C ARG A 431 4.06 20.15 -21.54
N THR A 432 4.05 18.82 -21.75
CA THR A 432 2.83 18.02 -21.85
C THR A 432 2.11 17.92 -20.50
N ASP A 433 0.79 18.12 -20.55
CA ASP A 433 -0.14 17.91 -19.45
C ASP A 433 -0.48 16.42 -19.29
N VAL A 434 -0.70 15.98 -18.05
CA VAL A 434 -0.97 14.58 -17.72
C VAL A 434 -2.29 14.45 -16.97
N LEU A 435 -3.23 13.72 -17.55
CA LEU A 435 -4.47 13.28 -16.92
C LEU A 435 -4.43 11.77 -16.72
N VAL A 436 -4.53 11.31 -15.48
CA VAL A 436 -4.60 9.89 -15.17
C VAL A 436 -6.01 9.54 -14.75
N MET A 437 -6.54 8.42 -15.24
CA MET A 437 -7.86 7.91 -14.90
C MET A 437 -7.73 6.57 -14.18
N THR A 438 -8.60 6.36 -13.19
CA THR A 438 -8.73 5.05 -12.55
C THR A 438 -10.21 4.72 -12.35
N ALA A 439 -10.57 3.46 -12.62
CA ALA A 439 -11.91 2.98 -12.33
C ALA A 439 -12.05 2.40 -10.92
N THR A 440 -10.94 2.12 -10.25
CA THR A 440 -10.94 1.72 -8.85
C THR A 440 -10.89 2.97 -7.98
N PRO A 441 -11.91 3.20 -7.16
CA PRO A 441 -11.84 4.24 -6.16
C PRO A 441 -10.64 3.98 -5.25
N ILE A 442 -9.76 4.96 -5.13
CA ILE A 442 -8.58 4.85 -4.27
C ILE A 442 -8.98 5.41 -2.90
N PRO A 443 -8.72 4.66 -1.82
CA PRO A 443 -8.97 5.11 -0.46
C PRO A 443 -8.37 6.50 -0.21
N ARG A 444 -9.04 7.33 0.58
CA ARG A 444 -8.55 8.69 0.85
C ARG A 444 -7.15 8.67 1.48
N THR A 445 -6.89 7.69 2.33
CA THR A 445 -5.57 7.49 2.96
C THR A 445 -4.48 7.26 1.92
N LEU A 446 -4.72 6.37 0.95
CA LEU A 446 -3.78 6.10 -0.13
C LEU A 446 -3.55 7.29 -1.07
N LEU A 447 -4.61 8.07 -1.34
CA LEU A 447 -4.49 9.31 -2.11
C LEU A 447 -3.55 10.32 -1.45
N LEU A 448 -3.64 10.46 -0.13
CA LEU A 448 -2.81 11.39 0.63
C LEU A 448 -1.34 10.93 0.71
N THR A 449 -1.03 9.65 0.46
CA THR A 449 0.29 9.06 0.71
C THR A 449 1.05 8.62 -0.54
N GLN A 450 0.38 8.23 -1.63
CA GLN A 450 1.03 7.70 -2.85
C GLN A 450 0.74 8.57 -4.09
N TRP A 451 -0.43 9.22 -4.14
CA TRP A 451 -0.82 10.13 -5.23
C TRP A 451 -0.93 11.59 -4.77
N GLY A 452 -0.32 11.90 -3.61
CA GLY A 452 -0.49 13.17 -2.92
C GLY A 452 0.06 14.38 -3.67
N ASP A 453 0.87 14.16 -4.71
CA ASP A 453 1.43 15.16 -5.62
C ASP A 453 0.49 15.56 -6.78
N MET A 454 -0.58 14.80 -7.01
CA MET A 454 -1.56 15.05 -8.07
C MET A 454 -2.79 15.79 -7.55
N GLN A 455 -3.40 16.62 -8.39
CA GLN A 455 -4.76 17.12 -8.11
C GLN A 455 -5.77 16.00 -8.32
N VAL A 456 -6.81 15.88 -7.49
CA VAL A 456 -7.78 14.78 -7.59
C VAL A 456 -9.17 15.32 -7.95
N SER A 457 -9.72 14.84 -9.06
CA SER A 457 -11.12 15.06 -9.46
C SER A 457 -11.93 13.79 -9.24
N ARG A 458 -13.13 13.92 -8.68
CA ARG A 458 -14.02 12.77 -8.41
C ARG A 458 -15.32 12.88 -9.21
N LEU A 459 -15.69 11.78 -9.87
CA LEU A 459 -17.01 11.56 -10.44
C LEU A 459 -17.82 10.71 -9.45
N ASP A 460 -18.54 11.40 -8.58
CA ASP A 460 -19.35 10.88 -7.48
C ASP A 460 -20.81 10.58 -7.89
N VAL A 461 -21.21 10.94 -9.10
CA VAL A 461 -22.57 10.75 -9.62
C VAL A 461 -22.55 9.82 -10.84
N LYS A 462 -23.39 8.76 -10.81
CA LYS A 462 -23.60 7.88 -11.96
C LYS A 462 -24.54 8.53 -12.99
N PRO A 463 -24.36 8.30 -14.30
CA PRO A 463 -25.30 8.80 -15.32
C PRO A 463 -26.73 8.30 -15.13
N ALA A 464 -27.71 9.12 -15.50
CA ALA A 464 -29.13 8.78 -15.41
C ALA A 464 -29.50 7.54 -16.25
N GLY A 465 -30.43 6.72 -15.75
CA GLY A 465 -30.94 5.53 -16.46
C GLY A 465 -30.29 4.19 -16.10
N ARG A 466 -29.26 4.18 -15.23
CA ARG A 466 -28.72 2.93 -14.68
C ARG A 466 -29.53 2.43 -13.49
N LYS A 467 -29.96 1.17 -13.53
CA LYS A 467 -30.59 0.49 -12.39
C LYS A 467 -29.52 -0.07 -11.43
N PRO A 468 -29.74 -0.03 -10.11
CA PRO A 468 -28.88 -0.70 -9.14
C PRO A 468 -28.75 -2.21 -9.42
N ILE A 469 -27.55 -2.74 -9.20
CA ILE A 469 -27.22 -4.16 -9.32
C ILE A 469 -27.64 -4.87 -8.03
N ARG A 470 -28.61 -5.79 -8.15
CA ARG A 470 -29.05 -6.59 -7.01
C ARG A 470 -27.97 -7.59 -6.62
N THR A 471 -27.31 -7.33 -5.49
CA THR A 471 -26.21 -8.16 -4.99
C THR A 471 -26.72 -9.12 -3.91
N SER A 472 -26.29 -10.39 -3.94
CA SER A 472 -26.70 -11.41 -2.96
C SER A 472 -25.55 -12.35 -2.61
N LEU A 473 -25.57 -12.89 -1.39
CA LEU A 473 -24.57 -13.82 -0.85
C LEU A 473 -25.14 -15.23 -0.82
N HIS A 474 -24.39 -16.21 -1.30
CA HIS A 474 -24.82 -17.61 -1.34
C HIS A 474 -23.69 -18.53 -0.88
N ALA A 475 -24.01 -19.57 -0.11
CA ALA A 475 -23.04 -20.63 0.15
C ALA A 475 -22.83 -21.48 -1.12
N LEU A 476 -21.62 -21.99 -1.33
CA LEU A 476 -21.33 -22.90 -2.47
C LEU A 476 -22.23 -24.15 -2.48
N SER A 477 -22.76 -24.57 -1.32
CA SER A 477 -23.74 -25.66 -1.24
C SER A 477 -25.04 -25.37 -1.98
N ALA A 478 -25.38 -24.10 -2.23
CA ALA A 478 -26.56 -23.69 -3.01
C ALA A 478 -26.35 -23.78 -4.53
N MET A 479 -25.19 -24.26 -5.00
CA MET A 479 -24.87 -24.37 -6.43
C MET A 479 -25.96 -25.03 -7.29
N PRO A 480 -26.61 -26.15 -6.88
CA PRO A 480 -27.66 -26.76 -7.70
C PRO A 480 -28.86 -25.83 -7.94
N GLU A 481 -29.26 -25.07 -6.92
CA GLU A 481 -30.36 -24.10 -7.01
C GLU A 481 -29.99 -22.92 -7.92
N LEU A 482 -28.75 -22.45 -7.82
CA LEU A 482 -28.22 -21.38 -8.66
C LEU A 482 -28.13 -21.79 -10.14
N VAL A 483 -27.72 -23.02 -10.43
CA VAL A 483 -27.71 -23.58 -11.80
C VAL A 483 -29.13 -23.67 -12.35
N ALA A 484 -30.11 -24.07 -11.54
CA ALA A 484 -31.53 -24.08 -11.96
C ALA A 484 -32.08 -22.67 -12.20
N ALA A 485 -31.69 -21.68 -11.38
CA ALA A 485 -32.03 -20.28 -11.58
C ALA A 485 -31.39 -19.70 -12.85
N LEU A 486 -30.14 -20.06 -13.11
CA LEU A 486 -29.39 -19.67 -14.30
C LEU A 486 -30.08 -20.16 -15.58
N ARG A 487 -30.57 -21.41 -15.60
CA ARG A 487 -31.36 -21.93 -16.73
C ARG A 487 -32.57 -21.05 -17.05
N ARG A 488 -33.29 -20.57 -16.04
CA ARG A 488 -34.43 -19.64 -16.23
C ARG A 488 -33.97 -18.26 -16.73
N ALA A 489 -32.84 -17.77 -16.27
CA ALA A 489 -32.28 -16.49 -16.71
C ALA A 489 -31.83 -16.55 -18.19
N LEU A 490 -31.13 -17.62 -18.57
CA LEU A 490 -30.70 -17.86 -19.95
C LEU A 490 -31.87 -17.97 -20.91
N ALA A 491 -32.97 -18.63 -20.50
CA ALA A 491 -34.19 -18.71 -21.31
C ALA A 491 -34.83 -17.34 -21.58
N ARG A 492 -34.56 -16.33 -20.73
CA ARG A 492 -34.98 -14.93 -20.94
C ARG A 492 -33.93 -14.10 -21.70
N GLY A 493 -32.92 -14.74 -22.28
CA GLY A 493 -31.87 -14.08 -23.05
C GLY A 493 -30.75 -13.47 -22.22
N ALA A 494 -30.63 -13.79 -20.92
CA ALA A 494 -29.54 -13.29 -20.10
C ALA A 494 -28.17 -13.77 -20.61
N GLN A 495 -27.14 -12.96 -20.37
CA GLN A 495 -25.74 -13.36 -20.52
C GLN A 495 -25.03 -13.24 -19.19
N VAL A 496 -24.19 -14.23 -18.88
CA VAL A 496 -23.68 -14.48 -17.54
C VAL A 496 -22.16 -14.54 -17.56
N PHE A 497 -21.54 -13.69 -16.74
CA PHE A 497 -20.15 -13.85 -16.37
C PHE A 497 -20.03 -14.79 -15.17
N TRP A 498 -19.15 -15.78 -15.29
CA TRP A 498 -18.85 -16.74 -14.23
C TRP A 498 -17.37 -16.67 -13.89
N VAL A 499 -17.05 -16.13 -12.72
CA VAL A 499 -15.68 -15.83 -12.30
C VAL A 499 -15.20 -16.85 -11.28
N CYS A 500 -14.10 -17.55 -11.60
CA CYS A 500 -13.41 -18.45 -10.69
C CYS A 500 -12.20 -17.73 -10.04
N PRO A 501 -11.96 -17.92 -8.73
CA PRO A 501 -10.84 -17.31 -8.01
C PRO A 501 -9.48 -17.85 -8.48
N LEU A 502 -8.44 -17.05 -8.26
CA LEU A 502 -7.07 -17.55 -8.19
C LEU A 502 -6.91 -18.25 -6.82
N VAL A 503 -6.41 -19.48 -6.81
CA VAL A 503 -6.34 -20.41 -5.68
C VAL A 503 -4.96 -20.38 -4.99
N SER A 504 -3.91 -19.83 -5.60
CA SER A 504 -2.57 -19.77 -4.96
C SER A 504 -1.56 -18.90 -5.73
N GLU A 505 -0.29 -18.84 -5.29
CA GLU A 505 0.84 -18.31 -6.09
C GLU A 505 1.11 -19.11 -7.38
N SER A 506 0.40 -20.22 -7.60
CA SER A 506 0.54 -21.06 -8.79
C SER A 506 -0.63 -20.87 -9.76
N GLU A 507 -0.37 -20.16 -10.87
CA GLU A 507 -1.33 -19.97 -11.97
C GLU A 507 -1.89 -21.29 -12.54
N ALA A 508 -1.16 -22.41 -12.40
CA ALA A 508 -1.57 -23.71 -12.92
C ALA A 508 -2.79 -24.30 -12.19
N LEU A 509 -2.91 -24.11 -10.88
CA LEU A 509 -4.05 -24.61 -10.10
C LEU A 509 -5.35 -23.84 -10.42
N ASP A 510 -5.21 -22.57 -10.77
CA ASP A 510 -6.33 -21.65 -11.01
C ASP A 510 -7.03 -21.95 -12.34
N ILE A 511 -6.24 -22.38 -13.31
CA ILE A 511 -6.71 -22.76 -14.63
C ILE A 511 -7.46 -24.08 -14.56
N ALA A 512 -6.95 -25.05 -13.81
CA ALA A 512 -7.65 -26.31 -13.58
C ALA A 512 -9.04 -26.10 -12.97
N ALA A 513 -9.19 -25.12 -12.06
CA ALA A 513 -10.49 -24.77 -11.49
C ALA A 513 -11.46 -24.16 -12.53
N ALA A 514 -10.97 -23.25 -13.38
CA ALA A 514 -11.79 -22.65 -14.44
C ALA A 514 -12.18 -23.67 -15.52
N GLU A 515 -11.26 -24.54 -15.94
CA GLU A 515 -11.50 -25.62 -16.90
C GLU A 515 -12.48 -26.67 -16.36
N ALA A 516 -12.30 -27.10 -15.09
CA ALA A 516 -13.22 -28.02 -14.45
C ALA A 516 -14.64 -27.43 -14.34
N ARG A 517 -14.76 -26.14 -14.00
CA ARG A 517 -16.06 -25.47 -13.97
C ARG A 517 -16.68 -25.33 -15.35
N HIS A 518 -15.87 -25.02 -16.37
CA HIS A 518 -16.30 -24.98 -17.76
C HIS A 518 -16.85 -26.32 -18.23
N ALA A 519 -16.12 -27.41 -17.98
CA ALA A 519 -16.56 -28.77 -18.29
C ALA A 519 -17.90 -29.08 -17.62
N MET A 520 -18.02 -28.82 -16.31
CA MET A 520 -19.27 -29.02 -15.57
C MET A 520 -20.43 -28.20 -16.18
N LEU A 521 -20.23 -26.92 -16.45
CA LEU A 521 -21.29 -26.08 -17.01
C LEU A 521 -21.67 -26.49 -18.44
N ARG A 522 -20.73 -26.99 -19.24
CA ARG A 522 -21.03 -27.55 -20.57
C ARG A 522 -21.93 -28.78 -20.49
N GLU A 523 -21.82 -29.62 -19.47
CA GLU A 523 -22.75 -30.73 -19.26
C GLU A 523 -24.21 -30.23 -19.07
N TYR A 524 -24.39 -29.07 -18.43
CA TYR A 524 -25.72 -28.49 -18.17
C TYR A 524 -26.27 -27.62 -19.31
N PHE A 525 -25.40 -26.91 -20.03
CA PHE A 525 -25.78 -25.83 -20.95
C PHE A 525 -25.21 -25.98 -22.38
N GLY A 526 -24.43 -27.03 -22.65
CA GLY A 526 -23.86 -27.33 -23.95
C GLY A 526 -22.92 -26.25 -24.46
N ASP A 527 -23.04 -25.90 -25.74
CA ASP A 527 -22.17 -24.94 -26.43
C ASP A 527 -22.46 -23.47 -26.08
N LEU A 528 -23.41 -23.22 -25.18
CA LEU A 528 -23.67 -21.87 -24.66
C LEU A 528 -22.55 -21.38 -23.70
N VAL A 529 -21.58 -22.24 -23.34
CA VAL A 529 -20.54 -21.94 -22.34
C VAL A 529 -19.18 -21.73 -23.00
N GLY A 530 -18.68 -20.50 -22.96
CA GLY A 530 -17.30 -20.14 -23.34
C GLY A 530 -16.34 -20.16 -22.16
N LEU A 531 -15.04 -20.18 -22.46
CA LEU A 531 -13.96 -20.17 -21.47
C LEU A 531 -12.89 -19.13 -21.85
N ALA A 532 -12.52 -18.28 -20.89
CA ALA A 532 -11.47 -17.27 -21.04
C ALA A 532 -10.51 -17.26 -19.82
N HIS A 533 -9.28 -17.76 -19.97
CA HIS A 533 -8.26 -17.70 -18.89
C HIS A 533 -6.87 -17.28 -19.38
N GLY A 534 -5.96 -17.06 -18.42
CA GLY A 534 -4.66 -16.40 -18.63
C GLY A 534 -3.69 -17.12 -19.56
N GLN A 535 -3.73 -18.46 -19.59
CA GLN A 535 -2.82 -19.30 -20.39
C GLN A 535 -3.32 -19.62 -21.81
N GLN A 536 -4.58 -19.32 -22.14
CA GLN A 536 -5.01 -19.45 -23.54
C GLN A 536 -4.22 -18.49 -24.42
N ASP A 537 -3.89 -18.94 -25.62
CA ASP A 537 -3.40 -18.06 -26.66
C ASP A 537 -4.31 -16.84 -26.78
N ILE A 538 -3.68 -15.67 -26.94
CA ILE A 538 -4.38 -14.38 -26.97
C ILE A 538 -5.54 -14.42 -27.97
N ALA A 539 -5.31 -14.99 -29.16
CA ALA A 539 -6.33 -15.14 -30.20
C ALA A 539 -7.54 -15.97 -29.73
N VAL A 540 -7.32 -17.12 -29.10
CA VAL A 540 -8.40 -18.02 -28.61
C VAL A 540 -9.25 -17.33 -27.55
N ARG A 541 -8.59 -16.58 -26.66
CA ARG A 541 -9.25 -15.83 -25.59
C ARG A 541 -10.06 -14.66 -26.13
N GLU A 542 -9.50 -13.92 -27.07
CA GLU A 542 -10.19 -12.82 -27.76
C GLU A 542 -11.39 -13.33 -28.57
N ASP A 543 -11.26 -14.48 -29.22
CA ASP A 543 -12.35 -15.15 -29.93
C ASP A 543 -13.49 -15.56 -28.97
N SER A 544 -13.16 -16.17 -27.83
CA SER A 544 -14.15 -16.57 -26.82
C SER A 544 -14.89 -15.37 -26.22
N ILE A 545 -14.17 -14.27 -25.98
CA ILE A 545 -14.75 -13.00 -25.51
C ILE A 545 -15.65 -12.39 -26.59
N ARG A 546 -15.23 -12.42 -27.86
CA ARG A 546 -16.02 -11.92 -28.99
C ARG A 546 -17.30 -12.74 -29.17
N ASP A 547 -17.20 -14.06 -29.13
CA ASP A 547 -18.36 -14.95 -29.25
C ASP A 547 -19.36 -14.73 -28.11
N PHE A 548 -18.87 -14.43 -26.91
CA PHE A 548 -19.72 -14.01 -25.81
C PHE A 548 -20.33 -12.63 -26.06
N ALA A 549 -19.57 -11.63 -26.52
CA ALA A 549 -20.11 -10.30 -26.83
C ALA A 549 -21.18 -10.32 -27.95
N GLU A 550 -21.03 -11.20 -28.94
CA GLU A 550 -21.99 -11.41 -30.03
C GLU A 550 -23.19 -12.28 -29.62
N GLY A 551 -23.17 -12.87 -28.42
CA GLY A 551 -24.26 -13.69 -27.90
C GLY A 551 -24.31 -15.12 -28.44
N LYS A 552 -23.25 -15.58 -29.12
CA LYS A 552 -23.08 -16.99 -29.53
C LYS A 552 -22.92 -17.89 -28.31
N THR A 553 -22.07 -17.47 -27.37
CA THR A 553 -22.05 -18.03 -26.00
C THR A 553 -22.85 -17.12 -25.07
N ARG A 554 -23.50 -17.73 -24.06
CA ARG A 554 -24.33 -17.04 -23.08
C ARG A 554 -23.77 -17.10 -21.67
N ILE A 555 -22.82 -17.98 -21.40
CA ILE A 555 -22.04 -18.03 -20.17
C ILE A 555 -20.56 -17.91 -20.55
N LEU A 556 -19.83 -17.00 -19.92
CA LEU A 556 -18.38 -16.91 -20.03
C LEU A 556 -17.74 -17.28 -18.70
N VAL A 557 -17.11 -18.45 -18.63
CA VAL A 557 -16.28 -18.87 -17.49
C VAL A 557 -14.91 -18.24 -17.63
N ALA A 558 -14.45 -17.53 -16.60
CA ALA A 558 -13.15 -16.90 -16.64
C ALA A 558 -12.50 -16.80 -15.25
N THR A 559 -11.19 -16.58 -15.26
CA THR A 559 -10.46 -16.14 -14.06
C THR A 559 -10.46 -14.61 -13.97
N THR A 560 -9.51 -14.01 -13.23
CA THR A 560 -9.32 -12.57 -13.08
C THR A 560 -9.06 -11.81 -14.40
N VAL A 561 -8.95 -12.49 -15.54
CA VAL A 561 -8.74 -11.84 -16.84
C VAL A 561 -9.89 -10.89 -17.24
N ILE A 562 -11.11 -11.10 -16.71
CA ILE A 562 -12.26 -10.18 -16.93
C ILE A 562 -12.04 -8.80 -16.26
N GLU A 563 -11.10 -8.67 -15.31
CA GLU A 563 -10.75 -7.37 -14.73
C GLU A 563 -10.37 -6.35 -15.81
N VAL A 564 -9.84 -6.80 -16.95
CA VAL A 564 -9.33 -5.91 -18.00
C VAL A 564 -10.31 -5.75 -19.16
N GLY A 565 -11.34 -4.93 -18.92
CA GLY A 565 -11.78 -3.99 -19.95
C GLY A 565 -12.65 -4.55 -21.07
N VAL A 566 -13.50 -5.57 -20.86
CA VAL A 566 -14.56 -5.88 -21.85
C VAL A 566 -15.87 -5.24 -21.41
N ASP A 567 -16.46 -4.40 -22.27
CA ASP A 567 -17.81 -3.84 -22.11
C ASP A 567 -18.82 -4.68 -22.90
N ILE A 568 -19.73 -5.37 -22.18
CA ILE A 568 -20.78 -6.19 -22.80
C ILE A 568 -22.12 -5.75 -22.22
N PRO A 569 -22.83 -4.78 -22.84
CA PRO A 569 -24.06 -4.21 -22.31
C PRO A 569 -25.19 -5.22 -22.07
N SER A 570 -25.19 -6.32 -22.81
CA SER A 570 -26.16 -7.42 -22.72
C SER A 570 -25.90 -8.38 -21.54
N ALA A 571 -24.73 -8.31 -20.89
CA ALA A 571 -24.43 -9.10 -19.71
C ALA A 571 -25.19 -8.55 -18.48
N THR A 572 -26.05 -9.40 -17.91
CA THR A 572 -26.99 -9.03 -16.83
C THR A 572 -26.75 -9.80 -15.54
N VAL A 573 -25.94 -10.87 -15.55
CA VAL A 573 -25.65 -11.67 -14.37
C VAL A 573 -24.13 -11.80 -14.18
N MET A 574 -23.66 -11.47 -12.99
CA MET A 574 -22.29 -11.70 -12.53
C MET A 574 -22.32 -12.76 -11.44
N MET A 575 -21.60 -13.85 -11.60
CA MET A 575 -21.45 -14.91 -10.61
C MET A 575 -19.98 -15.05 -10.25
N ILE A 576 -19.65 -14.95 -8.95
CA ILE A 576 -18.27 -14.99 -8.47
C ILE A 576 -18.16 -16.12 -7.44
N GLU A 577 -17.36 -17.14 -7.75
CA GLU A 577 -17.03 -18.21 -6.82
C GLU A 577 -15.99 -17.79 -5.80
N HIS A 578 -16.08 -18.33 -4.58
CA HIS A 578 -15.16 -18.04 -3.49
C HIS A 578 -14.85 -16.54 -3.34
N ALA A 579 -15.91 -15.72 -3.31
CA ALA A 579 -15.79 -14.27 -3.26
C ALA A 579 -14.92 -13.79 -2.09
N GLU A 580 -14.83 -14.55 -0.99
CA GLU A 580 -13.96 -14.26 0.15
C GLU A 580 -12.47 -14.16 -0.18
N ARG A 581 -12.03 -14.79 -1.27
CA ARG A 581 -10.63 -14.81 -1.72
C ARG A 581 -10.23 -13.57 -2.52
N PHE A 582 -11.19 -12.84 -3.06
CA PHE A 582 -10.93 -11.63 -3.82
C PHE A 582 -10.79 -10.40 -2.93
N GLY A 583 -10.06 -9.39 -3.40
CA GLY A 583 -10.11 -8.04 -2.81
C GLY A 583 -11.46 -7.37 -3.02
N LEU A 584 -11.90 -6.49 -2.10
CA LEU A 584 -13.20 -5.82 -2.29
C LEU A 584 -13.20 -4.88 -3.50
N ALA A 585 -12.06 -4.23 -3.76
CA ALA A 585 -11.89 -3.43 -4.98
C ALA A 585 -12.07 -4.27 -6.26
N GLN A 586 -11.52 -5.49 -6.29
CA GLN A 586 -11.65 -6.42 -7.42
C GLN A 586 -13.10 -6.89 -7.57
N LEU A 587 -13.75 -7.29 -6.47
CA LEU A 587 -15.16 -7.68 -6.50
C LEU A 587 -16.07 -6.53 -6.97
N HIS A 588 -15.76 -5.30 -6.57
CA HIS A 588 -16.47 -4.10 -7.02
C HIS A 588 -16.29 -3.86 -8.52
N GLN A 589 -15.07 -4.00 -9.04
CA GLN A 589 -14.80 -3.93 -10.48
C GLN A 589 -15.55 -5.02 -11.26
N LEU A 590 -15.51 -6.26 -10.80
CA LEU A 590 -16.23 -7.38 -11.40
C LEU A 590 -17.74 -7.12 -11.39
N ARG A 591 -18.31 -6.70 -10.25
CA ARG A 591 -19.71 -6.30 -10.16
C ARG A 591 -20.07 -5.22 -11.18
N GLY A 592 -19.21 -4.21 -11.37
CA GLY A 592 -19.41 -3.14 -12.36
C GLY A 592 -19.31 -3.55 -13.83
N ARG A 593 -18.98 -4.82 -14.13
CA ARG A 593 -19.01 -5.37 -15.50
C ARG A 593 -20.42 -5.68 -15.99
N VAL A 594 -21.40 -5.82 -15.10
CA VAL A 594 -22.83 -5.93 -15.43
C VAL A 594 -23.57 -4.63 -15.11
N GLY A 595 -24.82 -4.50 -15.53
CA GLY A 595 -25.63 -3.28 -15.26
C GLY A 595 -25.29 -2.09 -16.16
N ARG A 596 -24.80 -2.36 -17.38
CA ARG A 596 -24.48 -1.32 -18.37
C ARG A 596 -25.65 -0.98 -19.30
N GLY A 597 -26.62 -1.88 -19.45
CA GLY A 597 -27.89 -1.65 -20.14
C GLY A 597 -29.03 -1.20 -19.21
N GLN A 598 -30.26 -1.13 -19.74
CA GLN A 598 -31.47 -0.81 -18.95
C GLN A 598 -32.10 -2.01 -18.22
N ALA A 599 -31.60 -3.22 -18.50
CA ALA A 599 -32.07 -4.44 -17.87
C ALA A 599 -31.65 -4.51 -16.39
N GLU A 600 -32.50 -5.12 -15.55
CA GLU A 600 -32.10 -5.43 -14.17
C GLU A 600 -30.89 -6.38 -14.19
N SER A 601 -29.88 -6.07 -13.39
CA SER A 601 -28.65 -6.85 -13.31
C SER A 601 -28.43 -7.40 -11.90
N PHE A 602 -27.80 -8.57 -11.83
CA PHE A 602 -27.63 -9.35 -10.61
C PHE A 602 -26.16 -9.68 -10.39
N CYS A 603 -25.71 -9.60 -9.14
CA CYS A 603 -24.39 -10.04 -8.70
C CYS A 603 -24.54 -11.10 -7.60
N LEU A 604 -24.07 -12.31 -7.85
CA LEU A 604 -24.14 -13.43 -6.93
C LEU A 604 -22.72 -13.74 -6.44
N LEU A 605 -22.49 -13.53 -5.15
CA LEU A 605 -21.21 -13.77 -4.49
C LEU A 605 -21.32 -15.10 -3.75
N LEU A 606 -20.66 -16.13 -4.29
CA LEU A 606 -20.63 -17.45 -3.69
C LEU A 606 -19.45 -17.54 -2.73
N HIS A 607 -19.67 -18.12 -1.56
CA HIS A 607 -18.65 -18.27 -0.54
C HIS A 607 -18.63 -19.68 0.05
N ASP A 608 -17.51 -20.06 0.67
CA ASP A 608 -17.44 -21.29 1.45
C ASP A 608 -18.37 -21.21 2.69
N SER A 609 -18.88 -22.34 3.13
CA SER A 609 -19.69 -22.52 4.33
C SER A 609 -19.04 -21.96 5.60
N GLN A 610 -17.70 -21.96 5.68
CA GLN A 610 -16.93 -21.46 6.83
C GLN A 610 -16.32 -20.08 6.56
N LEU A 611 -17.11 -19.03 6.72
CA LEU A 611 -16.63 -17.63 6.64
C LEU A 611 -16.12 -17.12 7.99
N GLY A 612 -14.86 -16.67 8.05
CA GLY A 612 -14.37 -15.85 9.15
C GLY A 612 -15.13 -14.53 9.28
N GLN A 613 -15.17 -13.93 10.48
CA GLN A 613 -15.91 -12.68 10.74
C GLN A 613 -15.50 -11.54 9.80
N THR A 614 -14.19 -11.40 9.53
CA THR A 614 -13.64 -10.38 8.62
C THR A 614 -14.16 -10.55 7.19
N ALA A 615 -14.10 -11.78 6.65
CA ALA A 615 -14.57 -12.07 5.29
C ALA A 615 -16.09 -11.83 5.16
N ARG A 616 -16.87 -12.22 6.17
CA ARG A 616 -18.32 -11.98 6.21
C ARG A 616 -18.65 -10.48 6.18
N ARG A 617 -17.93 -9.68 6.97
CA ARG A 617 -18.11 -8.21 7.00
C ARG A 617 -17.77 -7.57 5.65
N ARG A 618 -16.70 -8.02 4.99
CA ARG A 618 -16.30 -7.56 3.65
C ARG A 618 -17.39 -7.85 2.62
N LEU A 619 -17.85 -9.10 2.53
CA LEU A 619 -18.88 -9.48 1.56
C LEU A 619 -20.24 -8.79 1.83
N ALA A 620 -20.61 -8.60 3.10
CA ALA A 620 -21.80 -7.86 3.48
C ALA A 620 -21.73 -6.39 3.03
N LEU A 621 -20.57 -5.74 3.18
CA LEU A 621 -20.38 -4.38 2.70
C LEU A 621 -20.64 -4.28 1.18
N LEU A 622 -20.12 -5.22 0.39
CA LEU A 622 -20.34 -5.22 -1.06
C LEU A 622 -21.81 -5.48 -1.43
N ARG A 623 -22.55 -6.22 -0.60
CA ARG A 623 -24.00 -6.40 -0.77
C ARG A 623 -24.78 -5.11 -0.47
N ASP A 624 -24.37 -4.40 0.58
CA ASP A 624 -25.15 -3.30 1.17
C ASP A 624 -24.87 -1.93 0.53
N THR A 625 -23.73 -1.76 -0.16
CA THR A 625 -23.40 -0.51 -0.86
C THR A 625 -22.91 -0.72 -2.29
N GLU A 626 -23.30 0.20 -3.17
CA GLU A 626 -22.77 0.34 -4.52
C GLU A 626 -21.69 1.40 -4.67
N ASP A 627 -21.47 2.21 -3.63
CA ASP A 627 -20.49 3.29 -3.66
C ASP A 627 -19.09 2.70 -3.55
N GLY A 628 -18.39 2.68 -4.69
CA GLY A 628 -17.03 2.17 -4.75
C GLY A 628 -16.04 2.95 -3.87
N PHE A 629 -16.28 4.23 -3.57
CA PHE A 629 -15.41 5.00 -2.66
C PHE A 629 -15.55 4.52 -1.22
N VAL A 630 -16.79 4.28 -0.76
CA VAL A 630 -17.04 3.68 0.56
C VAL A 630 -16.44 2.28 0.64
N ILE A 631 -16.59 1.48 -0.42
CA ILE A 631 -16.02 0.13 -0.48
C ILE A 631 -14.49 0.18 -0.37
N ALA A 632 -13.84 1.11 -1.06
CA ALA A 632 -12.39 1.25 -1.02
C ALA A 632 -11.88 1.69 0.36
N ASP A 633 -12.49 2.71 0.97
CA ASP A 633 -12.12 3.18 2.31
C ASP A 633 -12.30 2.07 3.37
N GLU A 634 -13.39 1.30 3.27
CA GLU A 634 -13.65 0.20 4.19
C GLU A 634 -12.78 -1.04 3.94
N ASP A 635 -12.47 -1.40 2.69
CA ASP A 635 -11.51 -2.47 2.39
C ASP A 635 -10.14 -2.12 2.95
N PHE A 636 -9.71 -0.87 2.80
CA PHE A 636 -8.48 -0.36 3.38
C PHE A 636 -8.50 -0.48 4.91
N ARG A 637 -9.59 -0.06 5.56
CA ARG A 637 -9.76 -0.15 7.02
C ARG A 637 -9.74 -1.60 7.52
N ILE A 638 -10.49 -2.49 6.86
CA ILE A 638 -10.62 -3.89 7.26
C ILE A 638 -9.28 -4.62 7.09
N ARG A 639 -8.55 -4.33 6.02
CA ARG A 639 -7.18 -4.86 5.81
C ARG A 639 -6.17 -4.22 6.77
N GLY A 640 -6.36 -2.94 7.11
CA GLY A 640 -5.45 -2.18 7.98
C GLY A 640 -5.55 -2.55 9.46
N GLY A 641 -6.64 -3.19 9.88
CA GLY A 641 -6.86 -3.64 11.26
C GLY A 641 -6.52 -5.10 11.54
N GLY A 642 -6.08 -5.89 10.56
CA GLY A 642 -6.22 -7.35 10.62
C GLY A 642 -4.98 -8.22 10.39
N ASP A 643 -3.86 -7.71 9.90
CA ASP A 643 -2.68 -8.55 9.63
C ASP A 643 -1.51 -8.22 10.56
N LEU A 644 -1.61 -8.71 11.80
CA LEU A 644 -0.55 -8.68 12.80
C LEU A 644 0.64 -9.58 12.44
N ALA A 645 0.54 -10.36 11.35
CA ALA A 645 1.56 -11.27 10.84
C ALA A 645 2.08 -10.84 9.46
N GLY A 646 2.55 -9.60 9.34
CA GLY A 646 3.72 -9.33 8.49
C GLY A 646 3.54 -9.26 6.97
N HIS A 647 2.34 -9.22 6.40
CA HIS A 647 2.17 -8.94 4.97
C HIS A 647 1.62 -7.54 4.68
N ARG A 648 2.62 -6.67 4.44
CA ARG A 648 2.62 -5.38 3.75
C ARG A 648 1.42 -5.18 2.80
N GLN A 649 0.68 -4.09 2.97
CA GLN A 649 -0.28 -3.66 1.95
C GLN A 649 0.46 -3.05 0.76
N SER A 650 0.27 -3.64 -0.43
CA SER A 650 0.75 -3.08 -1.69
C SER A 650 0.16 -1.67 -1.89
N GLY A 651 1.01 -0.65 -2.08
CA GLY A 651 0.63 0.74 -2.35
C GLY A 651 0.79 1.75 -1.20
N MET A 652 1.01 1.32 0.05
CA MET A 652 1.40 2.27 1.11
C MET A 652 2.90 2.53 1.08
N PRO A 653 3.36 3.78 1.30
CA PRO A 653 4.75 4.03 1.64
C PRO A 653 5.17 3.17 2.83
N ASP A 654 6.41 2.67 2.83
CA ASP A 654 6.98 1.91 3.95
C ASP A 654 7.20 2.86 5.14
N PHE A 655 6.16 3.04 5.95
CA PHE A 655 6.24 3.75 7.22
C PHE A 655 6.98 2.89 8.23
N ARG A 656 7.97 3.50 8.90
CA ARG A 656 8.76 2.82 9.93
C ARG A 656 8.06 2.81 11.28
N MET A 657 7.27 3.83 11.57
CA MET A 657 6.67 4.07 12.89
C MET A 657 5.15 4.14 12.83
N ALA A 658 4.60 4.77 11.78
CA ALA A 658 3.16 4.87 11.59
C ALA A 658 2.57 3.51 11.12
N ALA A 659 2.18 2.66 12.07
CA ALA A 659 1.46 1.41 11.83
C ALA A 659 0.22 1.29 12.72
N GLY A 660 -0.87 0.73 12.18
CA GLY A 660 -2.06 0.32 12.97
C GLY A 660 -3.33 1.19 12.82
N VAL A 661 -4.31 0.91 13.67
CA VAL A 661 -5.73 1.30 13.55
C VAL A 661 -5.97 2.83 13.62
N HIS A 662 -5.06 3.59 14.22
CA HIS A 662 -5.20 5.05 14.39
C HIS A 662 -4.51 5.89 13.31
N ILE A 663 -3.87 5.25 12.31
CA ILE A 663 -3.10 5.96 11.29
C ILE A 663 -3.92 6.99 10.52
N GLU A 664 -5.20 6.71 10.22
CA GLU A 664 -6.03 7.61 9.43
C GLU A 664 -6.37 8.93 10.14
N GLN A 665 -6.58 8.88 11.46
CA GLN A 665 -6.87 10.08 12.24
C GLN A 665 -5.62 10.95 12.35
N LEU A 666 -4.45 10.32 12.55
CA LEU A 666 -3.17 11.00 12.57
C LEU A 666 -2.83 11.59 11.21
N LEU A 667 -3.02 10.83 10.12
CA LEU A 667 -2.75 11.26 8.75
C LEU A 667 -3.64 12.45 8.34
N ARG A 668 -4.93 12.42 8.68
CA ARG A 668 -5.83 13.56 8.40
C ARG A 668 -5.38 14.82 9.14
N ALA A 669 -5.02 14.71 10.42
CA ALA A 669 -4.49 15.83 11.18
C ALA A 669 -3.17 16.33 10.59
N ALA A 670 -2.25 15.42 10.23
CA ALA A 670 -0.96 15.75 9.63
C ALA A 670 -1.12 16.44 8.27
N ALA A 671 -2.10 16.03 7.45
CA ALA A 671 -2.40 16.66 6.17
C ALA A 671 -2.89 18.11 6.33
N GLN A 672 -3.78 18.35 7.32
CA GLN A 672 -4.26 19.70 7.64
C GLN A 672 -3.13 20.59 8.15
N ASP A 673 -2.28 20.08 9.03
CA ASP A 673 -1.15 20.82 9.58
C ASP A 673 -0.09 21.09 8.52
N ALA A 674 0.19 20.13 7.64
CA ALA A 674 1.11 20.30 6.52
C ALA A 674 0.66 21.43 5.58
N GLN A 675 -0.64 21.53 5.30
CA GLN A 675 -1.18 22.63 4.51
C GLN A 675 -0.91 24.00 5.17
N ARG A 676 -1.19 24.13 6.47
CA ARG A 676 -0.90 25.38 7.22
C ARG A 676 0.59 25.71 7.22
N VAL A 677 1.46 24.72 7.43
CA VAL A 677 2.92 24.90 7.43
C VAL A 677 3.40 25.45 6.08
N VAL A 678 2.83 24.95 4.99
CA VAL A 678 3.18 25.40 3.64
C VAL A 678 2.64 26.80 3.34
N GLU A 679 1.42 27.12 3.76
CA GLU A 679 0.83 28.47 3.66
C GLU A 679 1.64 29.51 4.46
N ASP A 680 2.02 29.18 5.70
CA ASP A 680 2.85 30.03 6.57
C ASP A 680 4.25 30.27 6.00
N ALA A 681 4.84 29.26 5.36
CA ALA A 681 6.13 29.37 4.69
C ALA A 681 6.06 30.33 3.49
N SER A 682 4.97 30.27 2.70
CA SER A 682 4.70 31.23 1.63
C SER A 682 4.46 32.66 2.15
N ALA A 683 3.94 32.82 3.37
CA ALA A 683 3.73 34.10 4.03
C ALA A 683 4.98 34.66 4.76
N GLY A 684 6.11 33.95 4.75
CA GLY A 684 7.39 34.41 5.32
C GLY A 684 7.52 34.30 6.84
N VAL A 685 6.72 33.45 7.50
CA VAL A 685 6.77 33.24 8.97
C VAL A 685 7.99 32.39 9.36
N ARG A 686 9.09 33.04 9.76
CA ARG A 686 10.43 32.40 9.86
C ARG A 686 10.63 31.39 11.00
N ARG A 687 9.88 31.46 12.11
CA ARG A 687 10.23 30.68 13.32
C ARG A 687 9.96 29.18 13.19
N ARG A 688 8.92 28.76 12.47
CA ARG A 688 8.53 27.34 12.33
C ARG A 688 9.26 26.65 11.18
N THR A 689 9.71 27.41 10.18
CA THR A 689 10.33 26.89 8.96
C THR A 689 11.63 26.11 9.22
N ALA A 690 12.50 26.59 10.12
CA ALA A 690 13.77 25.92 10.41
C ALA A 690 13.58 24.56 11.12
N ALA A 691 12.63 24.46 12.07
CA ALA A 691 12.32 23.21 12.75
C ALA A 691 11.69 22.17 11.80
N ILE A 692 10.89 22.63 10.82
CA ILE A 692 10.31 21.77 9.79
C ILE A 692 11.37 21.25 8.80
N VAL A 693 12.38 22.05 8.45
CA VAL A 693 13.51 21.58 7.63
C VAL A 693 14.24 20.43 8.33
N LEU A 694 14.49 20.57 9.64
CA LEU A 694 15.09 19.50 10.45
C LEU A 694 14.23 18.23 10.43
N LEU A 695 12.90 18.37 10.59
CA LEU A 695 11.97 17.24 10.50
C LEU A 695 12.06 16.54 9.14
N LEU A 696 12.01 17.28 8.04
CA LEU A 696 12.11 16.71 6.69
C LEU A 696 13.44 15.99 6.48
N GLU A 697 14.53 16.54 6.99
CA GLU A 697 15.87 15.94 6.86
C GLU A 697 16.01 14.65 7.68
N LEU A 698 15.52 14.63 8.93
CA LEU A 698 15.48 13.43 9.78
C LEU A 698 14.77 12.26 9.11
N PHE A 699 13.64 12.53 8.45
CA PHE A 699 12.85 11.52 7.74
C PHE A 699 13.31 11.29 6.29
N SER A 700 14.40 11.93 5.86
CA SER A 700 14.91 11.85 4.48
C SER A 700 13.88 12.23 3.43
N ARG A 701 13.05 13.24 3.76
CA ARG A 701 11.96 13.77 2.96
C ARG A 701 12.26 15.16 2.36
N THR A 702 13.54 15.51 2.23
CA THR A 702 13.97 16.79 1.64
C THR A 702 13.86 16.84 0.13
N ASP A 703 13.95 15.68 -0.55
CA ASP A 703 13.87 15.60 -2.01
C ASP A 703 12.53 15.01 -2.46
N ALA A 704 11.60 15.91 -2.80
CA ALA A 704 10.29 15.58 -3.36
C ALA A 704 10.38 14.63 -4.58
N GLN A 705 11.40 14.78 -5.43
CA GLN A 705 11.57 13.95 -6.63
C GLN A 705 12.01 12.52 -6.30
N ARG A 706 12.82 12.35 -5.24
CA ARG A 706 13.24 11.03 -4.76
C ARG A 706 12.11 10.28 -4.06
N ILE A 707 11.25 10.99 -3.34
CA ILE A 707 10.02 10.43 -2.74
C ILE A 707 9.08 9.91 -3.84
N MET A 708 8.93 10.66 -4.95
CA MET A 708 8.12 10.24 -6.11
C MET A 708 8.69 9.03 -6.86
N LYS A 709 10.01 8.76 -6.79
CA LYS A 709 10.64 7.59 -7.42
C LYS A 709 10.59 6.33 -6.54
N ALA A 710 10.34 6.48 -5.23
CA ALA A 710 10.42 5.40 -4.24
C ALA A 710 9.06 4.79 -3.85
N GLY A 711 7.94 5.35 -4.32
CA GLY A 711 6.58 4.79 -4.21
C GLY A 711 5.94 4.60 -5.58
#